data_AF-A0A1H3N4A4-F1
#
_entry.id   AF-A0A1H3N4A4-F1
#
_cell.length_a   1.000
_cell.length_b   1.000
_cell.length_c   1.000
_cell.angle_alpha   90.00
_cell.angle_beta   90.00
_cell.angle_gamma   90.00
#
_symmetry.space_group_name_H-M   'P 1'
#
loop_
_entity.id
_entity.type
_entity.pdbx_description
1 polymer ?
#
loop_
_entity_poly.entity_id
_entity_poly.type
_entity_poly.pdbx_seq_one_letter_code
_entity_poly.pdbx_strand_id
1 'polypeptide(L)'
;MNAYPLPAKRRLRTFAFDPSLAGQLETASINQITLEVPWEPLEPGPIGEYLEVVDVDPASGQAYCPVDLNEPFVLAQDGLAPSEGDPRFHQQMVYAVAMATIKRFEEALGRRALWSVPRRGSQQWKYIPRLRIYPHALREANAYYSPDKKALLFGYFRATAAQGQEVLPGGLVFTCLSHDIIAHETTHALLDGMHRRFAEPSNPDVLAFHEALADIVALFQHFSYPEALRHQLARTRGDLSSQNLLGELAQQFGQAIGSHGALRDALGTRDADDRWMPKIPDPLLLRQTAEPHARGSILVAAVFGAFLRIYQTRTADLLRIASAGTGVLPEGELHPDLINRLAQEAATTAHHVLRMCIRALDYCPPVDITFGEFLRALVTADRDLVANDSRSYRVAVVESFRRWGIYPAGVNSLSEESLLWASPTKEEEEELQKALGDAKTLRSYCPDWGLSSERRSVHEQSEANCESLNEALVKAQLPAAVRALGMSSDLVSYGSFYESTHYAKLGLKNMPTLEIHAVRPARRVLANGEVRTDLVVVATQRRRGYFSLERQKAIDSRTETPADGNDYDFMFRGGCTLLIDLEKGNIRFIVRKDVLDEQRMAAHRAYLLNGLTPSLQGVYFGSRGKEHAEGLAEPFAFLHRIDDSLLS
;
A
#
# COMPACT_ATOMS: atom_id res chain seq x y z
N MET A 1 30.91 10.86 -26.42
CA MET A 1 29.59 10.37 -26.88
C MET A 1 29.66 8.86 -26.87
N ASN A 2 28.82 8.18 -26.09
CA ASN A 2 28.76 6.72 -26.15
C ASN A 2 28.23 6.32 -27.54
N ALA A 3 28.99 5.48 -28.25
CA ALA A 3 28.67 5.03 -29.61
C ALA A 3 27.51 4.02 -29.68
N TYR A 4 26.97 3.63 -28.52
CA TYR A 4 25.93 2.61 -28.38
C TYR A 4 24.70 3.20 -27.67
N PRO A 5 23.49 2.77 -28.04
CA PRO A 5 22.28 3.16 -27.34
C PRO A 5 22.33 2.69 -25.89
N LEU A 6 21.84 3.51 -24.96
CA LEU A 6 21.70 3.12 -23.57
C LEU A 6 20.68 1.96 -23.45
N PRO A 7 20.97 0.91 -22.68
CA PRO A 7 20.00 -0.13 -22.39
C PRO A 7 18.74 0.47 -21.76
N ALA A 8 17.57 -0.05 -22.08
CA ALA A 8 16.33 0.40 -21.44
C ALA A 8 16.18 -0.12 -19.99
N LYS A 9 16.80 -1.27 -19.70
CA LYS A 9 16.66 -1.98 -18.43
C LYS A 9 18.00 -2.57 -17.99
N ARG A 10 18.19 -2.66 -16.68
CA ARG A 10 19.26 -3.41 -16.01
C ARG A 10 18.67 -4.70 -15.45
N ARG A 11 19.37 -5.80 -15.67
CA ARG A 11 18.98 -7.13 -15.18
C ARG A 11 19.78 -7.43 -13.92
N LEU A 12 19.09 -7.81 -12.84
CA LEU A 12 19.69 -8.12 -11.54
C LEU A 12 19.15 -9.44 -11.02
N ARG A 13 20.05 -10.38 -10.73
CA ARG A 13 19.71 -11.65 -10.07
C ARG A 13 19.31 -11.41 -8.61
N THR A 14 18.26 -12.08 -8.16
CA THR A 14 17.74 -12.03 -6.80
C THR A 14 17.35 -13.42 -6.33
N PHE A 15 17.19 -13.59 -5.02
CA PHE A 15 16.49 -14.77 -4.51
C PHE A 15 15.01 -14.69 -4.89
N ALA A 16 14.45 -15.84 -5.30
CA ALA A 16 13.02 -15.98 -5.51
C ALA A 16 12.34 -16.19 -4.16
N PHE A 17 12.82 -17.17 -3.39
CA PHE A 17 12.30 -17.58 -2.10
C PHE A 17 13.36 -17.38 -1.00
N ASP A 18 13.06 -17.80 0.23
CA ASP A 18 14.02 -17.74 1.33
C ASP A 18 15.34 -18.46 0.96
N PRO A 19 16.50 -17.88 1.30
CA PRO A 19 17.81 -18.47 0.99
C PRO A 19 18.00 -19.89 1.51
N SER A 20 17.34 -20.28 2.61
CA SER A 20 17.38 -21.65 3.14
C SER A 20 16.96 -22.71 2.09
N LEU A 21 16.05 -22.34 1.18
CA LEU A 21 15.60 -23.20 0.09
C LEU A 21 16.62 -23.31 -1.06
N ALA A 22 17.67 -22.48 -1.10
CA ALA A 22 18.77 -22.67 -2.04
C ALA A 22 19.59 -23.93 -1.71
N GLY A 23 19.55 -24.39 -0.46
CA GLY A 23 20.27 -25.57 0.02
C GLY A 23 19.63 -26.91 -0.37
N GLN A 24 18.38 -26.92 -0.82
CA GLN A 24 17.68 -28.16 -1.21
C GLN A 24 17.78 -28.38 -2.72
N LEU A 25 18.15 -29.60 -3.13
CA LEU A 25 18.38 -29.95 -4.53
C LEU A 25 17.12 -29.70 -5.40
N GLU A 26 15.93 -29.95 -4.86
CA GLU A 26 14.65 -29.79 -5.56
C GLU A 26 14.33 -28.32 -5.86
N THR A 27 14.75 -27.39 -4.98
CA THR A 27 14.42 -25.96 -5.07
C THR A 27 15.61 -25.09 -5.50
N ALA A 28 16.84 -25.61 -5.52
CA ALA A 28 18.04 -24.86 -5.87
C ALA A 28 18.00 -24.25 -7.29
N SER A 29 17.38 -24.95 -8.24
CA SER A 29 17.26 -24.48 -9.64
C SER A 29 16.21 -23.37 -9.83
N ILE A 30 15.31 -23.19 -8.86
CA ILE A 30 14.18 -22.26 -8.94
C ILE A 30 14.26 -21.14 -7.91
N ASN A 31 15.23 -21.19 -6.99
CA ASN A 31 15.40 -20.16 -5.95
C ASN A 31 16.05 -18.86 -6.47
N GLN A 32 16.22 -18.72 -7.78
CA GLN A 32 16.83 -17.55 -8.40
C GLN A 32 15.91 -17.00 -9.48
N ILE A 33 15.64 -15.71 -9.42
CA ILE A 33 14.96 -14.96 -10.49
C ILE A 33 15.83 -13.79 -10.92
N THR A 34 15.59 -13.28 -12.12
CA THR A 34 16.27 -12.08 -12.64
C THR A 34 15.26 -10.97 -12.82
N LEU A 35 15.39 -9.91 -12.03
CA LEU A 35 14.51 -8.74 -12.10
C LEU A 35 15.03 -7.75 -13.13
N GLU A 36 14.10 -7.13 -13.86
CA GLU A 36 14.42 -6.06 -14.80
C GLU A 36 14.04 -4.69 -14.21
N VAL A 37 15.05 -3.95 -13.76
CA VAL A 37 14.88 -2.59 -13.23
C VAL A 37 15.17 -1.55 -14.32
N PRO A 38 14.56 -0.35 -14.28
CA PRO A 38 14.87 0.72 -15.22
C PRO A 38 16.37 1.03 -15.24
N TRP A 39 16.92 1.29 -16.42
CA TRP A 39 18.31 1.70 -16.51
C TRP A 39 18.46 3.16 -16.04
N GLU A 40 19.24 3.36 -14.99
CA GLU A 40 19.59 4.69 -14.48
C GLU A 40 21.11 4.77 -14.19
N PRO A 41 21.69 5.99 -14.20
CA PRO A 41 23.04 6.20 -13.68
C PRO A 41 23.07 5.89 -12.18
N LEU A 42 24.04 5.08 -11.75
CA LEU A 42 24.16 4.63 -10.36
C LEU A 42 25.56 4.91 -9.82
N GLU A 43 25.64 5.36 -8.58
CA GLU A 43 26.87 5.35 -7.79
C GLU A 43 26.94 4.07 -6.94
N PRO A 44 28.14 3.63 -6.49
CA PRO A 44 28.27 2.45 -5.63
C PRO A 44 27.46 2.54 -4.34
N GLY A 45 26.90 1.41 -3.89
CA GLY A 45 25.95 1.36 -2.77
C GLY A 45 24.58 1.79 -3.25
N PRO A 46 24.06 1.06 -4.26
CA PRO A 46 23.43 1.60 -5.46
C PRO A 46 22.59 2.84 -5.15
N ILE A 47 23.15 3.99 -5.51
CA ILE A 47 22.53 5.29 -5.31
C ILE A 47 21.92 5.73 -6.64
N GLY A 48 20.60 5.70 -6.71
CA GLY A 48 19.83 6.05 -7.91
C GLY A 48 18.94 7.29 -7.72
N GLU A 49 17.91 7.39 -8.54
CA GLU A 49 16.89 8.44 -8.48
C GLU A 49 15.96 8.25 -7.28
N TYR A 50 15.62 6.99 -6.95
CA TYR A 50 14.64 6.66 -5.91
C TYR A 50 15.26 6.23 -4.59
N LEU A 51 16.38 5.52 -4.65
CA LEU A 51 16.92 4.76 -3.54
C LEU A 51 18.38 5.11 -3.30
N GLU A 52 18.78 5.01 -2.03
CA GLU A 52 20.15 5.11 -1.55
C GLU A 52 20.40 3.91 -0.62
N VAL A 53 21.26 2.97 -1.01
CA VAL A 53 21.56 1.80 -0.18
C VAL A 53 22.80 2.07 0.66
N VAL A 54 22.61 2.15 1.98
CA VAL A 54 23.68 2.45 2.94
C VAL A 54 23.87 1.24 3.84
N ASP A 55 24.97 0.51 3.62
CA ASP A 55 25.23 -0.75 4.31
C ASP A 55 26.19 -0.57 5.48
N VAL A 56 25.65 -0.07 6.58
CA VAL A 56 26.34 0.08 7.87
C VAL A 56 25.61 -0.79 8.88
N ASP A 57 26.37 -1.58 9.64
CA ASP A 57 25.90 -2.38 10.75
C ASP A 57 26.31 -1.75 12.09
N PRO A 58 25.40 -1.02 12.75
CA PRO A 58 25.69 -0.39 14.04
C PRO A 58 25.95 -1.42 15.15
N ALA A 59 25.36 -2.62 15.07
CA ALA A 59 25.49 -3.63 16.11
C ALA A 59 26.88 -4.28 16.11
N SER A 60 27.52 -4.38 14.94
CA SER A 60 28.93 -4.82 14.83
C SER A 60 29.94 -3.67 14.70
N GLY A 61 29.47 -2.43 14.50
CA GLY A 61 30.32 -1.25 14.27
C GLY A 61 31.05 -1.29 12.93
N GLN A 62 30.50 -1.99 11.94
CA GLN A 62 31.12 -2.21 10.63
C GLN A 62 30.37 -1.46 9.52
N ALA A 63 31.09 -1.12 8.46
CA ALA A 63 30.52 -0.66 7.20
C ALA A 63 30.96 -1.62 6.10
N TYR A 64 30.02 -2.11 5.31
CA TYR A 64 30.30 -3.06 4.23
C TYR A 64 30.65 -2.33 2.94
N CYS A 65 31.44 -2.99 2.10
CA CYS A 65 31.87 -2.41 0.82
C CYS A 65 30.65 -2.16 -0.07
N PRO A 66 30.46 -0.94 -0.62
CA PRO A 66 29.34 -0.64 -1.50
C PRO A 66 29.46 -1.42 -2.81
N VAL A 67 28.37 -2.06 -3.25
CA VAL A 67 28.34 -2.74 -4.56
C VAL A 67 28.29 -1.72 -5.68
N ASP A 68 29.16 -1.88 -6.69
CA ASP A 68 29.09 -1.12 -7.94
C ASP A 68 28.37 -1.94 -9.01
N LEU A 69 27.11 -1.60 -9.27
CA LEU A 69 26.31 -2.27 -10.29
C LEU A 69 26.73 -1.89 -11.72
N ASN A 70 27.56 -0.85 -11.92
CA ASN A 70 28.10 -0.46 -13.22
C ASN A 70 29.44 -1.11 -13.55
N GLU A 71 29.98 -1.90 -12.64
CA GLU A 71 31.22 -2.64 -12.85
C GLU A 71 31.03 -3.65 -14.02
N PRO A 72 31.94 -3.68 -15.02
CA PRO A 72 31.78 -4.50 -16.22
C PRO A 72 31.53 -6.00 -15.98
N PHE A 73 32.19 -6.63 -15.01
CA PHE A 73 31.99 -8.05 -14.70
C PHE A 73 30.66 -8.29 -13.98
N VAL A 74 30.18 -7.35 -13.17
CA VAL A 74 28.84 -7.40 -12.57
C VAL A 74 27.76 -7.26 -13.64
N LEU A 75 27.91 -6.29 -14.55
CA LEU A 75 26.98 -6.07 -15.67
C LEU A 75 26.89 -7.27 -16.61
N ALA A 76 28.03 -7.89 -16.95
CA ALA A 76 28.08 -9.03 -17.85
C ALA A 76 27.36 -10.28 -17.32
N GLN A 77 27.03 -10.32 -16.02
CA GLN A 77 26.44 -11.47 -15.35
C GLN A 77 25.02 -11.21 -14.83
N ASP A 78 24.33 -10.18 -15.33
CA ASP A 78 23.02 -9.76 -14.81
C ASP A 78 23.07 -9.49 -13.28
N GLY A 79 24.15 -8.86 -12.80
CA GLY A 79 24.40 -8.61 -11.38
C GLY A 79 25.22 -9.71 -10.69
N LEU A 80 25.40 -9.58 -9.38
CA LEU A 80 26.02 -10.58 -8.51
C LEU A 80 25.15 -11.84 -8.40
N ALA A 81 25.80 -13.00 -8.26
CA ALA A 81 25.10 -14.25 -7.99
C ALA A 81 24.48 -14.23 -6.58
N PRO A 82 23.28 -14.83 -6.38
CA PRO A 82 22.67 -14.93 -5.06
C PRO A 82 23.59 -15.58 -4.03
N SER A 83 23.74 -14.90 -2.88
CA SER A 83 24.67 -15.28 -1.81
C SER A 83 24.17 -14.79 -0.46
N GLU A 84 24.16 -15.66 0.53
CA GLU A 84 23.84 -15.33 1.94
C GLU A 84 25.03 -14.70 2.69
N GLY A 85 26.24 -14.88 2.17
CA GLY A 85 27.48 -14.50 2.85
C GLY A 85 28.15 -13.24 2.29
N ASP A 86 27.66 -12.70 1.16
CA ASP A 86 28.23 -11.51 0.53
C ASP A 86 27.31 -10.29 0.74
N PRO A 87 27.66 -9.35 1.63
CA PRO A 87 26.88 -8.13 1.86
C PRO A 87 26.62 -7.30 0.60
N ARG A 88 27.51 -7.39 -0.42
CA ARG A 88 27.30 -6.70 -1.70
C ARG A 88 26.08 -7.25 -2.45
N PHE A 89 25.81 -8.56 -2.33
CA PHE A 89 24.58 -9.14 -2.86
C PHE A 89 23.36 -8.68 -2.06
N HIS A 90 23.46 -8.52 -0.73
CA HIS A 90 22.35 -8.01 0.09
C HIS A 90 21.93 -6.60 -0.38
N GLN A 91 22.90 -5.76 -0.70
CA GLN A 91 22.66 -4.43 -1.30
C GLN A 91 21.99 -4.50 -2.68
N GLN A 92 22.41 -5.43 -3.53
CA GLN A 92 21.76 -5.67 -4.83
C GLN A 92 20.32 -6.15 -4.66
N MET A 93 20.08 -7.09 -3.73
CA MET A 93 18.78 -7.69 -3.46
C MET A 93 17.77 -6.62 -3.06
N VAL A 94 18.07 -5.82 -2.03
CA VAL A 94 17.15 -4.77 -1.56
C VAL A 94 16.88 -3.73 -2.63
N TYR A 95 17.89 -3.34 -3.41
CA TYR A 95 17.74 -2.35 -4.48
C TYR A 95 16.87 -2.89 -5.63
N ALA A 96 17.15 -4.11 -6.09
CA ALA A 96 16.43 -4.71 -7.22
C ALA A 96 14.94 -4.90 -6.91
N VAL A 97 14.62 -5.45 -5.73
CA VAL A 97 13.24 -5.70 -5.33
C VAL A 97 12.50 -4.39 -5.06
N ALA A 98 13.08 -3.44 -4.34
CA ALA A 98 12.44 -2.15 -4.08
C ALA A 98 12.17 -1.36 -5.37
N MET A 99 13.12 -1.33 -6.33
CA MET A 99 12.90 -0.71 -7.64
C MET A 99 11.81 -1.41 -8.46
N ALA A 100 11.72 -2.74 -8.37
CA ALA A 100 10.63 -3.48 -9.00
C ALA A 100 9.26 -3.07 -8.41
N THR A 101 9.16 -2.97 -7.08
CA THR A 101 7.95 -2.53 -6.38
C THR A 101 7.54 -1.12 -6.78
N ILE A 102 8.48 -0.17 -6.79
CA ILE A 102 8.25 1.22 -7.23
C ILE A 102 7.68 1.22 -8.66
N LYS A 103 8.31 0.49 -9.58
CA LYS A 103 7.86 0.39 -10.97
C LYS A 103 6.44 -0.14 -11.08
N ARG A 104 6.04 -1.14 -10.27
CA ARG A 104 4.64 -1.63 -10.26
C ARG A 104 3.65 -0.56 -9.87
N PHE A 105 4.00 0.29 -8.89
CA PHE A 105 3.16 1.42 -8.51
C PHE A 105 3.04 2.45 -9.63
N GLU A 106 4.15 2.81 -10.27
CA GLU A 106 4.16 3.77 -11.36
C GLU A 106 3.38 3.28 -12.59
N GLU A 107 3.52 2.00 -12.94
CA GLU A 107 2.78 1.36 -14.04
C GLU A 107 1.26 1.30 -13.77
N ALA A 108 0.85 1.10 -12.51
CA ALA A 108 -0.55 1.00 -12.12
C ALA A 108 -1.24 2.37 -12.01
N LEU A 109 -0.51 3.39 -11.53
CA LEU A 109 -1.03 4.75 -11.31
C LEU A 109 -0.83 5.67 -12.52
N GLY A 110 0.13 5.35 -13.40
CA GLY A 110 0.46 6.13 -14.59
C GLY A 110 1.22 7.42 -14.31
N ARG A 111 1.94 7.48 -13.19
CA ARG A 111 2.72 8.64 -12.74
C ARG A 111 3.91 8.21 -11.91
N ARG A 112 4.91 9.08 -11.77
CA ARG A 112 6.07 8.84 -10.89
C ARG A 112 5.66 8.80 -9.41
N ALA A 113 6.28 7.95 -8.60
CA ALA A 113 6.05 7.92 -7.16
C ALA A 113 6.84 9.03 -6.43
N LEU A 114 6.21 9.67 -5.44
CA LEU A 114 6.85 10.63 -4.55
C LEU A 114 6.93 10.05 -3.15
N TRP A 115 8.03 10.32 -2.46
CA TRP A 115 8.19 10.00 -1.05
C TRP A 115 7.46 11.03 -0.19
N SER A 116 7.00 10.59 0.99
CA SER A 116 6.40 11.50 1.94
C SER A 116 7.42 12.53 2.43
N VAL A 117 6.94 13.74 2.63
CA VAL A 117 7.74 14.89 3.05
C VAL A 117 7.62 15.09 4.55
N PRO A 118 8.73 15.28 5.30
CA PRO A 118 8.66 15.53 6.72
C PRO A 118 8.17 16.95 7.00
N ARG A 119 7.31 17.13 8.01
CA ARG A 119 6.98 18.44 8.59
C ARG A 119 7.79 18.66 9.86
N ARG A 120 8.85 19.48 9.80
CA ARG A 120 9.56 19.95 11.00
C ARG A 120 9.12 21.36 11.38
N GLY A 121 8.21 21.45 12.35
CA GLY A 121 7.77 22.73 12.93
C GLY A 121 7.03 23.64 11.94
N SER A 122 7.43 24.91 11.88
CA SER A 122 6.88 25.95 10.98
C SER A 122 7.54 26.00 9.60
N GLN A 123 8.46 25.07 9.28
CA GLN A 123 9.15 25.05 7.98
C GLN A 123 8.40 24.22 6.93
N GLN A 124 8.58 24.64 5.67
CA GLN A 124 7.99 24.05 4.46
C GLN A 124 8.34 22.57 4.28
N TRP A 125 7.45 21.86 3.58
CA TRP A 125 7.67 20.51 3.10
C TRP A 125 8.94 20.44 2.27
N LYS A 126 9.91 19.61 2.69
CA LYS A 126 11.17 19.46 1.96
C LYS A 126 11.12 18.18 1.13
N TYR A 127 11.29 18.34 -0.17
CA TYR A 127 11.45 17.23 -1.11
C TYR A 127 12.47 16.21 -0.61
N ILE A 128 12.07 14.94 -0.55
CA ILE A 128 12.94 13.81 -0.25
C ILE A 128 13.30 13.15 -1.59
N PRO A 129 14.56 13.27 -2.06
CA PRO A 129 14.94 12.67 -3.33
C PRO A 129 14.96 11.14 -3.23
N ARG A 130 15.55 10.60 -2.17
CA ARG A 130 15.83 9.17 -2.04
C ARG A 130 15.32 8.61 -0.72
N LEU A 131 14.75 7.41 -0.79
CA LEU A 131 14.48 6.56 0.36
C LEU A 131 15.77 5.80 0.70
N ARG A 132 16.18 5.82 1.97
CA ARG A 132 17.37 5.09 2.40
C ARG A 132 17.04 3.64 2.70
N ILE A 133 17.93 2.73 2.35
CA ILE A 133 17.80 1.32 2.71
C ILE A 133 19.03 0.87 3.46
N TYR A 134 18.82 0.26 4.63
CA TYR A 134 19.87 -0.28 5.48
C TYR A 134 19.70 -1.81 5.59
N PRO A 135 20.45 -2.60 4.80
CA PRO A 135 20.34 -4.07 4.82
C PRO A 135 20.67 -4.72 6.18
N HIS A 136 21.53 -4.08 6.98
CA HIS A 136 21.99 -4.58 8.28
C HIS A 136 21.76 -3.54 9.39
N ALA A 137 20.56 -2.99 9.47
CA ALA A 137 20.24 -1.86 10.35
C ALA A 137 20.25 -2.21 11.85
N LEU A 138 19.82 -3.42 12.19
CA LEU A 138 19.54 -3.85 13.57
C LEU A 138 19.76 -5.36 13.75
N ARG A 139 20.10 -5.75 14.98
CA ARG A 139 20.29 -7.16 15.37
C ARG A 139 19.06 -7.68 16.11
N GLU A 140 17.94 -7.75 15.42
CA GLU A 140 16.63 -8.20 15.93
C GLU A 140 15.88 -8.91 14.78
N ALA A 141 14.96 -9.81 15.13
CA ALA A 141 14.09 -10.49 14.17
C ALA A 141 12.95 -9.58 13.72
N ASN A 142 13.31 -8.48 13.04
CA ASN A 142 12.37 -7.44 12.64
C ASN A 142 12.85 -6.74 11.36
N ALA A 143 11.92 -6.19 10.59
CA ALA A 143 12.16 -5.25 9.51
C ALA A 143 11.01 -4.23 9.53
N TYR A 144 11.32 -2.95 9.27
CA TYR A 144 10.28 -1.92 9.25
C TYR A 144 10.69 -0.69 8.42
N TYR A 145 9.69 -0.04 7.84
CA TYR A 145 9.79 1.33 7.32
C TYR A 145 9.71 2.35 8.47
N SER A 146 10.67 3.27 8.51
CA SER A 146 10.71 4.42 9.42
C SER A 146 10.24 5.70 8.71
N PRO A 147 9.04 6.23 9.04
CA PRO A 147 8.57 7.49 8.49
C PRO A 147 9.41 8.68 8.92
N ASP A 148 10.02 8.65 10.11
CA ASP A 148 10.83 9.77 10.61
C ASP A 148 12.18 9.86 9.89
N LYS A 149 12.82 8.71 9.63
CA LYS A 149 14.10 8.65 8.94
C LYS A 149 13.95 8.60 7.42
N LYS A 150 12.75 8.30 6.91
CA LYS A 150 12.48 7.94 5.51
C LYS A 150 13.46 6.83 5.08
N ALA A 151 13.42 5.73 5.81
CA ALA A 151 14.35 4.63 5.62
C ALA A 151 13.68 3.26 5.84
N LEU A 152 14.12 2.26 5.06
CA LEU A 152 13.85 0.85 5.31
C LEU A 152 14.97 0.29 6.18
N LEU A 153 14.61 -0.33 7.30
CA LEU A 153 15.54 -0.86 8.28
C LEU A 153 15.35 -2.38 8.36
N PHE A 154 16.34 -3.14 7.89
CA PHE A 154 16.30 -4.59 7.90
C PHE A 154 17.13 -5.13 9.05
N GLY A 155 16.55 -6.08 9.78
CA GLY A 155 17.21 -6.78 10.87
C GLY A 155 17.85 -8.09 10.45
N TYR A 156 18.75 -8.56 11.30
CA TYR A 156 19.30 -9.90 11.21
C TYR A 156 19.38 -10.55 12.60
N PHE A 157 19.20 -11.87 12.64
CA PHE A 157 19.13 -12.61 13.91
C PHE A 157 19.70 -14.02 13.73
N ARG A 158 19.93 -14.71 14.86
CA ARG A 158 20.38 -16.10 14.83
C ARG A 158 19.17 -17.02 14.80
N ALA A 159 19.19 -17.99 13.89
CA ALA A 159 18.16 -19.02 13.83
C ALA A 159 18.11 -19.81 15.13
N THR A 160 16.90 -20.00 15.67
CA THR A 160 16.68 -20.84 16.86
C THR A 160 16.53 -22.30 16.44
N ALA A 161 16.86 -23.24 17.33
CA ALA A 161 16.77 -24.68 17.04
C ALA A 161 15.34 -25.17 16.69
N ALA A 162 14.31 -24.34 16.95
CA ALA A 162 12.91 -24.60 16.64
C ALA A 162 12.51 -24.23 15.20
N GLN A 163 13.34 -23.52 14.44
CA GLN A 163 13.02 -23.04 13.07
C GLN A 163 13.20 -24.10 11.96
N GLY A 164 13.24 -25.39 12.31
CA GLY A 164 13.27 -26.51 11.36
C GLY A 164 14.68 -26.98 10.97
N GLN A 165 14.74 -28.03 10.16
CA GLN A 165 16.00 -28.68 9.73
C GLN A 165 16.73 -27.96 8.58
N GLU A 166 16.13 -26.88 8.05
CA GLU A 166 16.55 -26.22 6.80
C GLU A 166 17.51 -25.05 7.01
N VAL A 167 17.55 -24.49 8.22
CA VAL A 167 18.48 -23.42 8.60
C VAL A 167 19.53 -23.98 9.56
N LEU A 168 20.81 -23.67 9.32
CA LEU A 168 21.88 -24.07 10.22
C LEU A 168 21.57 -23.58 11.65
N PRO A 169 21.53 -24.47 12.67
CA PRO A 169 21.29 -24.04 14.04
C PRO A 169 22.30 -22.98 14.49
N GLY A 170 21.82 -21.81 14.89
CA GLY A 170 22.66 -20.66 15.25
C GLY A 170 23.26 -19.88 14.06
N GLY A 171 22.91 -20.24 12.83
CA GLY A 171 23.19 -19.48 11.59
C GLY A 171 22.50 -18.13 11.60
N LEU A 172 22.98 -17.19 10.77
CA LEU A 172 22.39 -15.86 10.64
C LEU A 172 21.30 -15.86 9.58
N VAL A 173 20.14 -15.32 9.93
CA VAL A 173 19.04 -15.04 9.01
C VAL A 173 18.99 -13.54 8.77
N PHE A 174 18.93 -13.16 7.51
CA PHE A 174 18.90 -11.76 7.08
C PHE A 174 17.55 -11.44 6.44
N THR A 175 16.79 -10.54 7.06
CA THR A 175 15.47 -10.14 6.53
C THR A 175 15.59 -9.42 5.18
N CYS A 176 16.73 -8.79 4.90
CA CYS A 176 17.04 -8.14 3.62
C CYS A 176 17.27 -9.12 2.46
N LEU A 177 17.25 -10.43 2.69
CA LEU A 177 17.29 -11.45 1.63
C LEU A 177 15.92 -12.00 1.27
N SER A 178 14.86 -11.62 1.98
CA SER A 178 13.50 -11.98 1.63
C SER A 178 12.93 -10.99 0.62
N HIS A 179 12.60 -11.49 -0.59
CA HIS A 179 11.92 -10.69 -1.61
C HIS A 179 10.65 -10.03 -1.06
N ASP A 180 9.87 -10.79 -0.28
CA ASP A 180 8.54 -10.37 0.13
C ASP A 180 8.60 -9.33 1.26
N ILE A 181 9.52 -9.48 2.22
CA ILE A 181 9.75 -8.46 3.26
C ILE A 181 10.20 -7.15 2.62
N ILE A 182 11.12 -7.18 1.64
CA ILE A 182 11.53 -5.95 0.96
C ILE A 182 10.36 -5.28 0.24
N ALA A 183 9.52 -6.05 -0.46
CA ALA A 183 8.35 -5.53 -1.16
C ALA A 183 7.29 -4.97 -0.18
N HIS A 184 7.07 -5.65 0.96
CA HIS A 184 6.18 -5.23 2.03
C HIS A 184 6.62 -3.87 2.59
N GLU A 185 7.86 -3.76 3.04
CA GLU A 185 8.36 -2.51 3.65
C GLU A 185 8.45 -1.35 2.65
N THR A 186 8.80 -1.64 1.39
CA THR A 186 8.76 -0.64 0.32
C THR A 186 7.33 -0.14 0.08
N THR A 187 6.33 -1.00 0.24
CA THR A 187 4.92 -0.63 0.09
C THR A 187 4.47 0.34 1.17
N HIS A 188 4.92 0.19 2.42
CA HIS A 188 4.66 1.19 3.45
C HIS A 188 5.21 2.57 3.09
N ALA A 189 6.44 2.64 2.57
CA ALA A 189 7.03 3.91 2.14
C ALA A 189 6.25 4.57 0.99
N LEU A 190 5.78 3.76 0.04
CA LEU A 190 4.96 4.23 -1.08
C LEU A 190 3.57 4.68 -0.62
N LEU A 191 2.94 3.94 0.29
CA LEU A 191 1.63 4.28 0.83
C LEU A 191 1.71 5.54 1.69
N ASP A 192 2.75 5.72 2.50
CA ASP A 192 3.00 6.95 3.25
C ASP A 192 3.17 8.16 2.30
N GLY A 193 3.89 7.98 1.18
CA GLY A 193 4.01 9.00 0.13
C GLY A 193 2.68 9.37 -0.54
N MET A 194 1.78 8.40 -0.73
CA MET A 194 0.51 8.60 -1.42
C MET A 194 -0.65 9.05 -0.52
N HIS A 195 -0.75 8.46 0.66
CA HIS A 195 -1.87 8.53 1.62
C HIS A 195 -1.35 8.51 3.05
N ARG A 196 -0.49 9.47 3.37
CA ARG A 196 0.11 9.66 4.70
C ARG A 196 -0.85 9.58 5.90
N ARG A 197 -2.13 9.92 5.72
CA ARG A 197 -3.15 9.88 6.78
C ARG A 197 -3.62 8.46 7.12
N PHE A 198 -3.23 7.44 6.35
CA PHE A 198 -3.51 6.03 6.66
C PHE A 198 -2.60 5.46 7.76
N ALA A 199 -1.62 6.24 8.22
CA ALA A 199 -0.87 5.92 9.43
C ALA A 199 -1.55 6.45 10.72
N GLU A 200 -2.64 7.21 10.62
CA GLU A 200 -3.38 7.71 11.80
C GLU A 200 -4.45 6.67 12.22
N PRO A 201 -4.40 6.11 13.43
CA PRO A 201 -5.27 5.00 13.83
C PRO A 201 -6.68 5.48 14.20
N SER A 202 -7.52 5.71 13.21
CA SER A 202 -8.87 6.25 13.43
C SER A 202 -9.97 5.20 13.59
N ASN A 203 -9.73 3.98 13.11
CA ASN A 203 -10.60 2.82 13.27
C ASN A 203 -9.78 1.51 13.12
N PRO A 204 -10.34 0.34 13.47
CA PRO A 204 -9.63 -0.95 13.40
C PRO A 204 -9.11 -1.33 12.01
N ASP A 205 -9.77 -0.89 10.93
CA ASP A 205 -9.41 -1.23 9.56
C ASP A 205 -8.20 -0.43 9.06
N VAL A 206 -7.88 0.74 9.60
CA VAL A 206 -6.85 1.61 9.02
C VAL A 206 -5.46 0.98 9.10
N LEU A 207 -5.03 0.59 10.30
CA LEU A 207 -3.74 -0.09 10.48
C LEU A 207 -3.74 -1.46 9.80
N ALA A 208 -4.84 -2.21 9.91
CA ALA A 208 -5.00 -3.51 9.28
C ALA A 208 -4.95 -3.43 7.74
N PHE A 209 -5.45 -2.34 7.14
CA PHE A 209 -5.39 -2.08 5.71
C PHE A 209 -3.95 -1.80 5.26
N HIS A 210 -3.19 -1.08 6.08
CA HIS A 210 -1.79 -0.76 5.81
C HIS A 210 -0.94 -2.04 5.69
N GLU A 211 -1.14 -2.97 6.62
CA GLU A 211 -0.52 -4.31 6.62
C GLU A 211 -1.01 -5.16 5.45
N ALA A 212 -2.34 -5.28 5.30
CA ALA A 212 -2.94 -6.11 4.27
C ALA A 212 -2.51 -5.69 2.86
N LEU A 213 -2.40 -4.38 2.60
CA LEU A 213 -1.97 -3.90 1.30
C LEU A 213 -0.49 -4.25 1.04
N ALA A 214 0.37 -4.12 2.04
CA ALA A 214 1.78 -4.47 1.92
C ALA A 214 1.95 -5.98 1.64
N ASP A 215 1.19 -6.83 2.32
CA ASP A 215 1.13 -8.28 2.06
C ASP A 215 0.58 -8.61 0.68
N ILE A 216 -0.50 -7.96 0.24
CA ILE A 216 -1.06 -8.10 -1.12
C ILE A 216 0.00 -7.76 -2.15
N VAL A 217 0.71 -6.64 -1.98
CA VAL A 217 1.74 -6.22 -2.94
C VAL A 217 2.88 -7.23 -2.97
N ALA A 218 3.41 -7.64 -1.81
CA ALA A 218 4.49 -8.61 -1.72
C ALA A 218 4.10 -9.94 -2.40
N LEU A 219 2.96 -10.52 -2.01
CA LEU A 219 2.44 -11.78 -2.53
C LEU A 219 2.23 -11.73 -4.04
N PHE A 220 1.47 -10.75 -4.54
CA PHE A 220 1.13 -10.70 -5.96
C PHE A 220 2.28 -10.21 -6.84
N GLN A 221 3.24 -9.45 -6.30
CA GLN A 221 4.49 -9.15 -7.01
C GLN A 221 5.28 -10.43 -7.24
N HIS A 222 5.45 -11.24 -6.20
CA HIS A 222 6.11 -12.54 -6.30
C HIS A 222 5.40 -13.45 -7.31
N PHE A 223 4.08 -13.55 -7.23
CA PHE A 223 3.28 -14.39 -8.12
C PHE A 223 3.26 -13.89 -9.56
N SER A 224 3.67 -12.65 -9.81
CA SER A 224 3.81 -12.13 -11.17
C SER A 224 5.02 -12.71 -11.92
N TYR A 225 5.86 -13.52 -11.25
CA TYR A 225 6.98 -14.25 -11.87
C TYR A 225 6.58 -15.70 -12.20
N PRO A 226 6.43 -16.06 -13.49
CA PRO A 226 6.06 -17.42 -13.88
C PRO A 226 7.03 -18.49 -13.38
N GLU A 227 8.32 -18.16 -13.26
CA GLU A 227 9.38 -19.05 -12.79
C GLU A 227 9.13 -19.52 -11.36
N ALA A 228 8.66 -18.62 -10.49
CA ALA A 228 8.32 -18.93 -9.10
C ALA A 228 7.12 -19.90 -9.01
N LEU A 229 6.15 -19.77 -9.92
CA LEU A 229 4.93 -20.59 -9.90
C LEU A 229 5.08 -21.94 -10.61
N ARG A 230 6.03 -22.07 -11.54
CA ARG A 230 6.17 -23.24 -12.41
C ARG A 230 6.37 -24.53 -11.63
N HIS A 231 7.30 -24.54 -10.67
CA HIS A 231 7.59 -25.74 -9.88
C HIS A 231 6.38 -26.17 -9.04
N GLN A 232 5.74 -25.20 -8.41
CA GLN A 232 4.59 -25.46 -7.57
C GLN A 232 3.40 -25.98 -8.37
N LEU A 233 3.12 -25.38 -9.53
CA LEU A 233 2.09 -25.85 -10.46
C LEU A 233 2.37 -27.25 -11.01
N ALA A 234 3.63 -27.61 -11.22
CA ALA A 234 4.01 -28.98 -11.59
C ALA A 234 3.64 -29.98 -10.48
N ARG A 235 4.01 -29.66 -9.23
CA ARG A 235 3.72 -30.49 -8.05
C ARG A 235 2.22 -30.59 -7.75
N THR A 236 1.48 -29.49 -7.91
CA THR A 236 0.03 -29.44 -7.65
C THR A 236 -0.82 -29.81 -8.85
N ARG A 237 -0.22 -30.23 -9.96
CA ARG A 237 -0.91 -30.60 -11.21
C ARG A 237 -1.89 -29.51 -11.67
N GLY A 238 -1.45 -28.25 -11.59
CA GLY A 238 -2.21 -27.09 -12.05
C GLY A 238 -3.21 -26.52 -11.04
N ASP A 239 -3.44 -27.19 -9.90
CA ASP A 239 -4.38 -26.75 -8.87
C ASP A 239 -3.70 -25.87 -7.82
N LEU A 240 -3.83 -24.55 -7.97
CA LEU A 240 -3.35 -23.56 -6.99
C LEU A 240 -4.12 -23.58 -5.66
N SER A 241 -5.27 -24.26 -5.60
CA SER A 241 -6.07 -24.39 -4.38
C SER A 241 -5.71 -25.62 -3.54
N SER A 242 -4.91 -26.54 -4.10
CA SER A 242 -4.47 -27.75 -3.41
C SER A 242 -3.38 -27.46 -2.36
N GLN A 243 -3.28 -28.39 -1.41
CA GLN A 243 -2.61 -28.31 -0.10
C GLN A 243 -1.15 -27.79 -0.06
N ASN A 244 -0.42 -27.78 -1.19
CA ASN A 244 1.03 -27.59 -1.18
C ASN A 244 1.49 -26.17 -1.50
N LEU A 245 0.88 -25.49 -2.47
CA LEU A 245 1.39 -24.18 -2.91
C LEU A 245 1.26 -23.12 -1.82
N LEU A 246 0.06 -22.97 -1.25
CA LEU A 246 -0.22 -21.95 -0.24
C LEU A 246 0.36 -22.28 1.12
N GLY A 247 0.40 -23.57 1.49
CA GLY A 247 1.03 -24.03 2.72
C GLY A 247 2.55 -23.83 2.71
N GLU A 248 3.23 -24.16 1.60
CA GLU A 248 4.68 -23.97 1.44
C GLU A 248 5.04 -22.49 1.29
N LEU A 249 4.28 -21.72 0.49
CA LEU A 249 4.46 -20.28 0.41
C LEU A 249 4.17 -19.59 1.75
N ALA A 250 3.12 -19.98 2.48
CA ALA A 250 2.83 -19.47 3.83
C ALA A 250 3.90 -19.84 4.86
N GLN A 251 4.55 -21.02 4.73
CA GLN A 251 5.75 -21.34 5.51
C GLN A 251 6.89 -20.39 5.17
N GLN A 252 7.10 -20.09 3.87
CA GLN A 252 8.11 -19.14 3.39
C GLN A 252 7.83 -17.68 3.84
N PHE A 253 6.55 -17.27 3.84
CA PHE A 253 6.12 -15.96 4.34
C PHE A 253 6.33 -15.80 5.85
N GLY A 254 6.11 -16.87 6.64
CA GLY A 254 6.10 -16.82 8.10
C GLY A 254 7.41 -17.18 8.81
N GLN A 255 8.37 -17.84 8.15
CA GLN A 255 9.62 -18.28 8.79
C GLN A 255 10.67 -17.17 8.97
N ALA A 256 10.64 -16.12 8.13
CA ALA A 256 11.64 -15.06 8.14
C ALA A 256 11.42 -14.00 9.24
N ILE A 257 10.18 -13.76 9.67
CA ILE A 257 9.83 -12.87 10.80
C ILE A 257 8.57 -13.43 11.49
N GLY A 258 8.61 -13.59 12.82
CA GLY A 258 7.51 -14.17 13.62
C GLY A 258 6.19 -13.38 13.58
N SER A 259 6.17 -12.13 13.12
CA SER A 259 4.94 -11.34 12.89
C SER A 259 4.16 -11.77 11.64
N HIS A 260 4.80 -12.46 10.68
CA HIS A 260 4.19 -12.87 9.41
C HIS A 260 3.47 -14.23 9.48
N GLY A 261 3.43 -14.85 10.66
CA GLY A 261 2.57 -16.01 10.94
C GLY A 261 1.07 -15.72 10.74
N ALA A 262 0.66 -14.45 10.81
CA ALA A 262 -0.72 -14.03 10.59
C ALA A 262 -1.21 -14.27 9.15
N LEU A 263 -0.34 -14.15 8.13
CA LEU A 263 -0.68 -14.47 6.74
C LEU A 263 -0.84 -15.98 6.55
N ARG A 264 0.01 -16.77 7.21
CA ARG A 264 -0.10 -18.24 7.25
C ARG A 264 -1.43 -18.69 7.83
N ASP A 265 -1.82 -18.13 8.98
CA ASP A 265 -3.08 -18.44 9.67
C ASP A 265 -4.33 -17.85 8.99
N ALA A 266 -4.16 -16.88 8.09
CA ALA A 266 -5.24 -16.35 7.25
C ALA A 266 -5.59 -17.26 6.09
N LEU A 267 -4.57 -17.79 5.42
CA LEU A 267 -4.75 -18.59 4.22
C LEU A 267 -5.13 -20.03 4.56
N GLY A 268 -4.70 -20.55 5.71
CA GLY A 268 -5.05 -21.90 6.15
C GLY A 268 -4.60 -22.26 7.55
N THR A 269 -5.00 -23.44 7.99
CA THR A 269 -4.68 -24.01 9.30
C THR A 269 -4.15 -25.42 9.13
N ARG A 270 -3.28 -25.89 10.02
CA ARG A 270 -2.91 -27.31 10.03
C ARG A 270 -3.95 -28.13 10.79
N ASP A 271 -4.28 -29.31 10.27
CA ASP A 271 -5.14 -30.27 10.95
C ASP A 271 -4.36 -31.06 12.03
N ALA A 272 -5.04 -31.99 12.69
CA ALA A 272 -4.45 -32.82 13.75
C ALA A 272 -3.33 -33.75 13.24
N ASP A 273 -3.26 -34.00 11.94
CA ASP A 273 -2.24 -34.82 11.27
C ASP A 273 -1.11 -33.96 10.67
N ASP A 274 -1.01 -32.69 11.09
CA ASP A 274 -0.05 -31.67 10.62
C ASP A 274 -0.19 -31.30 9.12
N ARG A 275 -1.35 -31.61 8.51
CA ARG A 275 -1.62 -31.28 7.10
C ARG A 275 -2.24 -29.90 7.00
N TRP A 276 -1.69 -29.06 6.13
CA TRP A 276 -2.24 -27.73 5.88
C TRP A 276 -3.57 -27.82 5.12
N MET A 277 -4.58 -27.11 5.61
CA MET A 277 -5.90 -26.98 5.03
C MET A 277 -6.23 -25.51 4.77
N PRO A 278 -6.78 -25.15 3.60
CA PRO A 278 -7.17 -23.79 3.34
C PRO A 278 -8.27 -23.35 4.31
N LYS A 279 -8.18 -22.12 4.80
CA LYS A 279 -9.12 -21.59 5.78
C LYS A 279 -10.47 -21.42 5.11
N ILE A 280 -11.50 -21.99 5.72
CA ILE A 280 -12.87 -21.81 5.25
C ILE A 280 -13.27 -20.36 5.56
N PRO A 281 -13.70 -19.57 4.57
CA PRO A 281 -14.14 -18.20 4.82
C PRO A 281 -15.28 -18.15 5.82
N ASP A 282 -15.11 -17.33 6.86
CA ASP A 282 -16.12 -17.07 7.89
C ASP A 282 -16.55 -15.59 7.84
N PRO A 283 -17.82 -15.30 7.51
CA PRO A 283 -18.35 -13.93 7.49
C PRO A 283 -18.37 -13.21 8.85
N LEU A 284 -18.20 -13.92 9.96
CA LEU A 284 -18.22 -13.33 11.31
C LEU A 284 -16.83 -12.98 11.84
N LEU A 285 -15.77 -13.57 11.25
CA LEU A 285 -14.40 -13.45 11.74
C LEU A 285 -13.94 -11.99 11.81
N LEU A 286 -14.24 -11.19 10.78
CA LEU A 286 -13.87 -9.78 10.74
C LEU A 286 -14.44 -8.98 11.92
N ARG A 287 -15.60 -9.36 12.48
CA ARG A 287 -16.17 -8.64 13.63
C ARG A 287 -15.50 -8.98 14.96
N GLN A 288 -14.77 -10.10 15.01
CA GLN A 288 -14.16 -10.65 16.21
C GLN A 288 -12.65 -10.34 16.29
N THR A 289 -12.03 -9.99 15.17
CA THR A 289 -10.59 -9.75 15.08
C THR A 289 -10.26 -8.26 15.19
N ALA A 290 -9.60 -7.87 16.29
CA ALA A 290 -9.18 -6.48 16.53
C ALA A 290 -7.70 -6.22 16.19
N GLU A 291 -6.85 -7.24 16.33
CA GLU A 291 -5.40 -7.12 16.11
C GLU A 291 -5.10 -6.81 14.62
N PRO A 292 -4.29 -5.77 14.31
CA PRO A 292 -4.11 -5.28 12.95
C PRO A 292 -3.64 -6.33 11.94
N HIS A 293 -2.65 -7.18 12.26
CA HIS A 293 -2.14 -8.17 11.32
C HIS A 293 -3.17 -9.26 11.04
N ALA A 294 -3.76 -9.84 12.08
CA ALA A 294 -4.79 -10.87 11.97
C ALA A 294 -6.06 -10.34 11.30
N ARG A 295 -6.38 -9.05 11.48
CA ARG A 295 -7.49 -8.41 10.78
C ARG A 295 -7.15 -8.17 9.31
N GLY A 296 -5.93 -7.67 9.04
CA GLY A 296 -5.43 -7.42 7.69
C GLY A 296 -5.36 -8.69 6.86
N SER A 297 -4.99 -9.80 7.50
CA SER A 297 -4.87 -11.10 6.85
C SER A 297 -6.22 -11.64 6.32
N ILE A 298 -7.36 -11.20 6.87
CA ILE A 298 -8.70 -11.44 6.33
C ILE A 298 -8.88 -10.76 4.96
N LEU A 299 -8.41 -9.52 4.82
CA LEU A 299 -8.45 -8.80 3.55
C LEU A 299 -7.55 -9.47 2.51
N VAL A 300 -6.34 -9.89 2.91
CA VAL A 300 -5.44 -10.66 2.03
C VAL A 300 -6.12 -11.94 1.55
N ALA A 301 -6.74 -12.70 2.46
CA ALA A 301 -7.45 -13.94 2.13
C ALA A 301 -8.65 -13.70 1.20
N ALA A 302 -9.34 -12.55 1.31
CA ALA A 302 -10.41 -12.17 0.39
C ALA A 302 -9.89 -11.84 -1.02
N VAL A 303 -8.81 -11.05 -1.14
CA VAL A 303 -8.21 -10.76 -2.45
C VAL A 303 -7.63 -12.02 -3.07
N PHE A 304 -7.00 -12.87 -2.26
CA PHE A 304 -6.44 -14.13 -2.70
C PHE A 304 -7.53 -15.13 -3.15
N GLY A 305 -8.64 -15.23 -2.43
CA GLY A 305 -9.78 -16.04 -2.84
C GLY A 305 -10.37 -15.60 -4.19
N ALA A 306 -10.39 -14.28 -4.46
CA ALA A 306 -10.78 -13.74 -5.75
C ALA A 306 -9.78 -14.14 -6.86
N PHE A 307 -8.47 -14.02 -6.60
CA PHE A 307 -7.41 -14.46 -7.50
C PHE A 307 -7.57 -15.92 -7.91
N LEU A 308 -7.81 -16.83 -6.95
CA LEU A 308 -7.99 -18.25 -7.25
C LEU A 308 -9.18 -18.50 -8.20
N ARG A 309 -10.31 -17.81 -7.98
CA ARG A 309 -11.51 -17.93 -8.83
C ARG A 309 -11.29 -17.40 -10.23
N ILE A 310 -10.57 -16.29 -10.35
CA ILE A 310 -10.18 -15.73 -11.64
C ILE A 310 -9.25 -16.71 -12.35
N TYR A 311 -8.22 -17.23 -11.68
CA TYR A 311 -7.29 -18.20 -12.24
C TYR A 311 -8.02 -19.45 -12.76
N GLN A 312 -8.90 -20.04 -11.94
CA GLN A 312 -9.71 -21.20 -12.33
C GLN A 312 -10.55 -20.94 -13.59
N THR A 313 -11.14 -19.74 -13.69
CA THR A 313 -11.92 -19.34 -14.86
C THR A 313 -11.04 -19.19 -16.10
N ARG A 314 -9.84 -18.62 -15.94
CA ARG A 314 -8.88 -18.38 -17.04
C ARG A 314 -8.17 -19.61 -17.55
N THR A 315 -8.02 -20.64 -16.74
CA THR A 315 -7.35 -21.89 -17.12
C THR A 315 -8.33 -23.00 -17.49
N ALA A 316 -9.64 -22.77 -17.34
CA ALA A 316 -10.66 -23.77 -17.63
C ALA A 316 -10.60 -24.29 -19.09
N ASP A 317 -10.22 -23.46 -20.05
CA ASP A 317 -10.01 -23.87 -21.44
C ASP A 317 -8.76 -24.76 -21.60
N LEU A 318 -7.63 -24.38 -21.00
CA LEU A 318 -6.40 -25.17 -20.98
C LEU A 318 -6.62 -26.55 -20.35
N LEU A 319 -7.33 -26.59 -19.22
CA LEU A 319 -7.69 -27.83 -18.55
C LEU A 319 -8.61 -28.67 -19.41
N ARG A 320 -9.61 -28.10 -20.07
CA ARG A 320 -10.47 -28.84 -21.02
C ARG A 320 -9.68 -29.39 -22.21
N ILE A 321 -8.74 -28.62 -22.76
CA ILE A 321 -7.88 -29.09 -23.86
C ILE A 321 -7.03 -30.28 -23.40
N ALA A 322 -6.37 -30.15 -22.24
CA ALA A 322 -5.49 -31.18 -21.70
C ALA A 322 -6.22 -32.45 -21.23
N SER A 323 -7.50 -32.32 -20.87
CA SER A 323 -8.34 -33.41 -20.36
C SER A 323 -9.30 -34.02 -21.40
N ALA A 324 -9.15 -33.65 -22.69
CA ALA A 324 -10.07 -34.01 -23.77
C ALA A 324 -11.55 -33.69 -23.46
N GLY A 325 -11.79 -32.57 -22.76
CA GLY A 325 -13.12 -32.05 -22.42
C GLY A 325 -13.70 -32.54 -21.10
N THR A 326 -13.04 -33.47 -20.40
CA THR A 326 -13.57 -34.03 -19.14
C THR A 326 -13.38 -33.11 -17.93
N GLY A 327 -12.43 -32.16 -18.02
CA GLY A 327 -12.02 -31.31 -16.89
C GLY A 327 -11.13 -32.02 -15.86
N VAL A 328 -10.90 -33.33 -16.01
CA VAL A 328 -10.08 -34.14 -15.12
C VAL A 328 -8.76 -34.45 -15.82
N LEU A 329 -7.65 -34.02 -15.23
CA LEU A 329 -6.33 -34.24 -15.80
C LEU A 329 -5.89 -35.70 -15.64
N PRO A 330 -5.20 -36.29 -16.64
CA PRO A 330 -4.71 -37.66 -16.57
C PRO A 330 -3.74 -37.82 -15.39
N GLU A 331 -3.77 -38.98 -14.74
CA GLU A 331 -2.83 -39.31 -13.65
C GLU A 331 -1.38 -39.24 -14.12
N GLY A 332 -0.48 -38.88 -13.19
CA GLY A 332 0.94 -38.66 -13.47
C GLY A 332 1.30 -37.19 -13.70
N GLU A 333 2.51 -36.99 -14.23
CA GLU A 333 3.07 -35.66 -14.52
C GLU A 333 2.36 -35.00 -15.69
N LEU A 334 2.12 -33.69 -15.57
CA LEU A 334 1.58 -32.89 -16.66
C LEU A 334 2.71 -32.50 -17.62
N HIS A 335 2.35 -32.36 -18.90
CA HIS A 335 3.29 -31.92 -19.92
C HIS A 335 3.91 -30.55 -19.53
N PRO A 336 5.24 -30.36 -19.63
CA PRO A 336 5.90 -29.12 -19.22
C PRO A 336 5.31 -27.87 -19.86
N ASP A 337 4.88 -27.94 -21.12
CA ASP A 337 4.24 -26.81 -21.82
C ASP A 337 2.88 -26.43 -21.23
N LEU A 338 2.11 -27.40 -20.74
CA LEU A 338 0.86 -27.12 -20.04
C LEU A 338 1.17 -26.38 -18.73
N ILE A 339 2.15 -26.84 -17.96
CA ILE A 339 2.61 -26.18 -16.74
C ILE A 339 3.09 -24.75 -17.04
N ASN A 340 3.90 -24.56 -18.08
CA ASN A 340 4.37 -23.24 -18.49
C ASN A 340 3.19 -22.31 -18.82
N ARG A 341 2.16 -22.82 -19.50
CA ARG A 341 0.98 -22.03 -19.85
C ARG A 341 0.13 -21.70 -18.62
N LEU A 342 -0.06 -22.65 -17.71
CA LEU A 342 -0.75 -22.43 -16.44
C LEU A 342 0.01 -21.40 -15.57
N ALA A 343 1.34 -21.49 -15.50
CA ALA A 343 2.18 -20.54 -14.78
C ALA A 343 2.08 -19.13 -15.37
N GLN A 344 2.08 -19.02 -16.70
CA GLN A 344 1.89 -17.74 -17.38
C GLN A 344 0.50 -17.13 -17.12
N GLU A 345 -0.55 -17.95 -17.13
CA GLU A 345 -1.91 -17.49 -16.80
C GLU A 345 -2.05 -17.08 -15.33
N ALA A 346 -1.44 -17.82 -14.41
CA ALA A 346 -1.38 -17.47 -12.99
C ALA A 346 -0.63 -16.14 -12.78
N ALA A 347 0.55 -15.97 -13.38
CA ALA A 347 1.33 -14.75 -13.29
C ALA A 347 0.62 -13.54 -13.90
N THR A 348 -0.04 -13.72 -15.05
CA THR A 348 -0.86 -12.67 -15.67
C THR A 348 -2.03 -12.29 -14.76
N THR A 349 -2.66 -13.27 -14.11
CA THR A 349 -3.77 -13.03 -13.18
C THR A 349 -3.30 -12.27 -11.94
N ALA A 350 -2.19 -12.69 -11.35
CA ALA A 350 -1.57 -12.03 -10.20
C ALA A 350 -1.20 -10.58 -10.53
N HIS A 351 -0.58 -10.36 -11.69
CA HIS A 351 -0.25 -9.02 -12.17
C HIS A 351 -1.49 -8.13 -12.34
N HIS A 352 -2.59 -8.66 -12.88
CA HIS A 352 -3.84 -7.91 -13.02
C HIS A 352 -4.45 -7.56 -11.65
N VAL A 353 -4.52 -8.53 -10.73
CA VAL A 353 -5.05 -8.31 -9.37
C VAL A 353 -4.21 -7.26 -8.63
N LEU A 354 -2.88 -7.36 -8.69
CA LEU A 354 -1.97 -6.36 -8.12
C LEU A 354 -2.26 -4.95 -8.66
N ARG A 355 -2.36 -4.79 -9.98
CA ARG A 355 -2.69 -3.50 -10.61
C ARG A 355 -4.06 -2.98 -10.19
N MET A 356 -5.05 -3.86 -10.05
CA MET A 356 -6.37 -3.48 -9.53
C MET A 356 -6.27 -2.91 -8.12
N CYS A 357 -5.56 -3.58 -7.22
CA CYS A 357 -5.36 -3.14 -5.83
C CYS A 357 -4.63 -1.79 -5.74
N ILE A 358 -3.51 -1.62 -6.45
CA ILE A 358 -2.74 -0.36 -6.41
C ILE A 358 -3.56 0.80 -6.98
N ARG A 359 -4.22 0.60 -8.12
CA ARG A 359 -5.04 1.64 -8.75
C ARG A 359 -6.23 2.06 -7.90
N ALA A 360 -6.81 1.14 -7.13
CA ALA A 360 -7.91 1.44 -6.22
C ALA A 360 -7.53 2.47 -5.14
N LEU A 361 -6.24 2.66 -4.84
CA LEU A 361 -5.78 3.69 -3.91
C LEU A 361 -6.21 5.09 -4.32
N ASP A 362 -6.28 5.41 -5.63
CA ASP A 362 -6.77 6.72 -6.09
C ASP A 362 -8.28 6.90 -5.91
N TYR A 363 -9.03 5.83 -5.62
CA TYR A 363 -10.48 5.83 -5.37
C TYR A 363 -10.82 5.59 -3.90
N CYS A 364 -9.81 5.58 -3.01
CA CYS A 364 -10.03 5.44 -1.58
C CYS A 364 -10.42 6.79 -0.96
N PRO A 365 -11.15 6.76 0.18
CA PRO A 365 -11.38 7.97 0.96
C PRO A 365 -10.04 8.55 1.45
N PRO A 366 -9.99 9.87 1.73
CA PRO A 366 -8.74 10.52 2.11
C PRO A 366 -8.27 10.15 3.54
N VAL A 367 -9.20 9.66 4.37
CA VAL A 367 -9.01 9.28 5.78
C VAL A 367 -9.98 8.16 6.15
N ASP A 368 -9.75 7.49 7.27
CA ASP A 368 -10.67 6.54 7.91
C ASP A 368 -11.16 5.43 6.96
N ILE A 369 -10.24 4.88 6.16
CA ILE A 369 -10.57 3.79 5.24
C ILE A 369 -11.12 2.58 6.00
N THR A 370 -12.09 1.91 5.38
CA THR A 370 -12.60 0.61 5.81
C THR A 370 -12.44 -0.42 4.70
N PHE A 371 -12.42 -1.71 5.02
CA PHE A 371 -12.27 -2.76 4.01
C PHE A 371 -13.42 -2.77 2.99
N GLY A 372 -14.63 -2.41 3.43
CA GLY A 372 -15.79 -2.25 2.56
C GLY A 372 -15.64 -1.08 1.58
N GLU A 373 -14.99 0.02 1.99
CA GLU A 373 -14.70 1.15 1.09
C GLU A 373 -13.58 0.80 0.11
N PHE A 374 -12.60 -0.01 0.52
CA PHE A 374 -11.61 -0.54 -0.40
C PHE A 374 -12.24 -1.45 -1.47
N LEU A 375 -13.24 -2.27 -1.12
CA LEU A 375 -14.02 -3.03 -2.09
C LEU A 375 -14.71 -2.12 -3.12
N ARG A 376 -15.34 -1.03 -2.65
CA ARG A 376 -15.96 -0.04 -3.55
C ARG A 376 -14.93 0.62 -4.45
N ALA A 377 -13.77 0.97 -3.91
CA ALA A 377 -12.66 1.53 -4.67
C ALA A 377 -12.14 0.57 -5.74
N LEU A 378 -11.96 -0.72 -5.42
CA LEU A 378 -11.57 -1.78 -6.36
C LEU A 378 -12.54 -1.90 -7.53
N VAL A 379 -13.84 -2.06 -7.23
CA VAL A 379 -14.88 -2.23 -8.24
C VAL A 379 -15.02 -0.97 -9.10
N THR A 380 -14.97 0.21 -8.49
CA THR A 380 -15.06 1.49 -9.21
C THR A 380 -13.86 1.69 -10.14
N ALA A 381 -12.65 1.51 -9.62
CA ALA A 381 -11.41 1.68 -10.39
C ALA A 381 -11.32 0.73 -11.57
N ASP A 382 -11.82 -0.50 -11.41
CA ASP A 382 -11.80 -1.49 -12.46
C ASP A 382 -12.85 -1.23 -13.55
N ARG A 383 -14.10 -0.98 -13.17
CA ARG A 383 -15.18 -0.61 -14.12
C ARG A 383 -14.79 0.61 -14.94
N ASP A 384 -14.08 1.55 -14.31
CA ASP A 384 -13.64 2.77 -14.97
C ASP A 384 -12.66 2.51 -16.14
N LEU A 385 -11.73 1.56 -15.97
CA LEU A 385 -10.75 1.23 -17.02
C LEU A 385 -11.29 0.19 -18.02
N VAL A 386 -12.03 -0.79 -17.51
CA VAL A 386 -12.53 -1.94 -18.25
C VAL A 386 -14.04 -2.01 -18.06
N ALA A 387 -14.78 -1.26 -18.88
CA ALA A 387 -16.24 -1.24 -18.79
C ALA A 387 -16.85 -2.64 -18.96
N ASN A 388 -16.36 -3.41 -19.95
CA ASN A 388 -16.82 -4.77 -20.22
C ASN A 388 -15.92 -5.83 -19.55
N ASP A 389 -16.32 -6.33 -18.39
CA ASP A 389 -15.63 -7.39 -17.66
C ASP A 389 -16.00 -8.78 -18.19
N SER A 390 -15.47 -9.10 -19.37
CA SER A 390 -15.69 -10.39 -20.04
C SER A 390 -15.25 -11.62 -19.23
N ARG A 391 -14.43 -11.43 -18.18
CA ARG A 391 -13.88 -12.52 -17.35
C ARG A 391 -14.41 -12.49 -15.91
N SER A 392 -15.40 -11.64 -15.61
CA SER A 392 -16.07 -11.54 -14.32
C SER A 392 -15.13 -11.34 -13.11
N TYR A 393 -14.03 -10.60 -13.30
CA TYR A 393 -13.10 -10.22 -12.22
C TYR A 393 -13.82 -9.54 -11.06
N ARG A 394 -14.72 -8.59 -11.36
CA ARG A 394 -15.44 -7.84 -10.33
C ARG A 394 -16.38 -8.73 -9.54
N VAL A 395 -17.04 -9.69 -10.19
CA VAL A 395 -17.90 -10.67 -9.53
C VAL A 395 -17.07 -11.55 -8.59
N ALA A 396 -15.91 -12.03 -9.03
CA ALA A 396 -15.02 -12.85 -8.20
C ALA A 396 -14.53 -12.10 -6.95
N VAL A 397 -14.18 -10.82 -7.08
CA VAL A 397 -13.79 -9.95 -5.96
C VAL A 397 -14.94 -9.77 -4.98
N VAL A 398 -16.12 -9.37 -5.47
CA VAL A 398 -17.31 -9.15 -4.64
C VAL A 398 -17.74 -10.43 -3.92
N GLU A 399 -17.73 -11.57 -4.62
CA GLU A 399 -18.08 -12.86 -4.03
C GLU A 399 -17.10 -13.23 -2.90
N SER A 400 -15.80 -13.07 -3.13
CA SER A 400 -14.80 -13.43 -2.12
C SER A 400 -14.89 -12.53 -0.88
N PHE A 401 -15.01 -11.21 -1.05
CA PHE A 401 -15.17 -10.26 0.05
C PHE A 401 -16.42 -10.58 0.89
N ARG A 402 -17.54 -10.91 0.25
CA ARG A 402 -18.76 -11.35 0.92
C ARG A 402 -18.54 -12.60 1.77
N ARG A 403 -17.80 -13.58 1.26
CA ARG A 403 -17.51 -14.84 1.99
C ARG A 403 -16.69 -14.61 3.27
N TRP A 404 -15.90 -13.54 3.31
CA TRP A 404 -15.12 -13.12 4.48
C TRP A 404 -15.81 -12.07 5.36
N GLY A 405 -17.05 -11.71 5.03
CA GLY A 405 -17.82 -10.76 5.83
C GLY A 405 -17.44 -9.30 5.62
N ILE A 406 -16.71 -8.99 4.54
CA ILE A 406 -16.33 -7.62 4.19
C ILE A 406 -17.49 -7.01 3.39
N TYR A 407 -18.20 -6.08 4.02
CA TYR A 407 -19.34 -5.37 3.43
C TYR A 407 -19.12 -3.86 3.46
N PRO A 408 -19.43 -3.13 2.38
CA PRO A 408 -19.48 -1.67 2.43
C PRO A 408 -20.69 -1.21 3.25
N ALA A 409 -20.51 -0.14 4.02
CA ALA A 409 -21.62 0.55 4.66
C ALA A 409 -22.41 1.41 3.66
N GLY A 410 -23.71 1.58 3.90
CA GLY A 410 -24.55 2.52 3.16
C GLY A 410 -24.89 2.10 1.72
N VAL A 411 -24.72 0.83 1.35
CA VAL A 411 -25.16 0.28 0.06
C VAL A 411 -26.37 -0.64 0.24
N ASN A 412 -27.30 -0.61 -0.72
CA ASN A 412 -28.53 -1.41 -0.68
C ASN A 412 -28.31 -2.85 -1.16
N SER A 413 -27.29 -3.09 -1.97
CA SER A 413 -26.94 -4.41 -2.49
C SER A 413 -25.45 -4.51 -2.81
N LEU A 414 -24.96 -5.73 -3.03
CA LEU A 414 -23.60 -6.00 -3.52
C LEU A 414 -23.54 -6.09 -5.05
N SER A 415 -24.49 -5.49 -5.76
CA SER A 415 -24.38 -5.38 -7.23
C SER A 415 -23.25 -4.45 -7.60
N GLU A 416 -22.66 -4.66 -8.78
CA GLU A 416 -21.59 -3.79 -9.30
C GLU A 416 -22.02 -2.31 -9.26
N GLU A 417 -23.24 -1.99 -9.68
CA GLU A 417 -23.79 -0.64 -9.71
C GLU A 417 -23.93 -0.01 -8.32
N SER A 418 -24.32 -0.79 -7.32
CA SER A 418 -24.46 -0.30 -5.93
C SER A 418 -23.10 -0.02 -5.28
N LEU A 419 -22.04 -0.70 -5.73
CA LEU A 419 -20.70 -0.56 -5.18
C LEU A 419 -19.94 0.64 -5.73
N LEU A 420 -20.35 1.18 -6.89
CA LEU A 420 -19.67 2.32 -7.49
C LEU A 420 -19.69 3.54 -6.57
N TRP A 421 -18.61 4.31 -6.61
CA TRP A 421 -18.65 5.66 -6.07
C TRP A 421 -19.61 6.52 -6.90
N ALA A 422 -20.35 7.38 -6.21
CA ALA A 422 -21.29 8.28 -6.86
C ALA A 422 -20.55 9.43 -7.54
N SER A 423 -21.06 9.84 -8.70
CA SER A 423 -20.81 11.18 -9.24
C SER A 423 -21.50 12.21 -8.35
N PRO A 424 -21.00 13.46 -8.28
CA PRO A 424 -21.70 14.53 -7.56
C PRO A 424 -23.11 14.73 -8.11
N THR A 425 -24.02 15.22 -7.28
CA THR A 425 -25.33 15.68 -7.78
C THR A 425 -25.15 16.87 -8.71
N LYS A 426 -26.17 17.21 -9.49
CA LYS A 426 -26.09 18.40 -10.36
C LYS A 426 -25.83 19.68 -9.56
N GLU A 427 -26.47 19.82 -8.39
CA GLU A 427 -26.23 20.99 -7.54
C GLU A 427 -24.79 21.00 -7.00
N GLU A 428 -24.27 19.85 -6.55
CA GLU A 428 -22.89 19.74 -6.07
C GLU A 428 -21.89 20.04 -7.20
N GLU A 429 -22.14 19.53 -8.40
CA GLU A 429 -21.28 19.75 -9.56
C GLU A 429 -21.23 21.25 -9.93
N GLU A 430 -22.37 21.93 -9.95
CA GLU A 430 -22.43 23.38 -10.23
C GLU A 430 -21.66 24.20 -9.19
N GLU A 431 -21.81 23.90 -7.90
CA GLU A 431 -21.09 24.59 -6.83
C GLU A 431 -19.58 24.31 -6.87
N LEU A 432 -19.19 23.06 -7.13
CA LEU A 432 -17.78 22.68 -7.24
C LEU A 432 -17.13 23.27 -8.50
N GLN A 433 -17.83 23.35 -9.63
CA GLN A 433 -17.33 24.02 -10.83
C GLN A 433 -17.10 25.52 -10.59
N LYS A 434 -18.00 26.20 -9.84
CA LYS A 434 -17.79 27.60 -9.46
C LYS A 434 -16.54 27.78 -8.58
N ALA A 435 -16.24 26.82 -7.70
CA ALA A 435 -15.11 26.89 -6.77
C ALA A 435 -13.76 26.48 -7.41
N LEU A 436 -13.75 25.43 -8.23
CA LEU A 436 -12.54 24.84 -8.81
C LEU A 436 -12.17 25.46 -10.17
N GLY A 437 -13.13 26.12 -10.83
CA GLY A 437 -12.96 26.73 -12.15
C GLY A 437 -13.35 25.81 -13.30
N ASP A 438 -13.14 26.31 -14.52
CA ASP A 438 -13.46 25.60 -15.77
C ASP A 438 -12.41 24.53 -16.13
N ALA A 439 -12.68 23.76 -17.18
CA ALA A 439 -11.76 22.74 -17.69
C ALA A 439 -10.35 23.31 -18.02
N LYS A 440 -10.27 24.57 -18.44
CA LYS A 440 -8.99 25.23 -18.74
C LYS A 440 -8.19 25.49 -17.47
N THR A 441 -8.85 25.95 -16.41
CA THR A 441 -8.26 26.17 -15.08
C THR A 441 -7.77 24.84 -14.50
N LEU A 442 -8.63 23.81 -14.51
CA LEU A 442 -8.27 22.46 -14.05
C LEU A 442 -7.08 21.86 -14.81
N ARG A 443 -7.00 22.08 -16.12
CA ARG A 443 -5.84 21.66 -16.94
C ARG A 443 -4.56 22.39 -16.57
N SER A 444 -4.62 23.65 -16.13
CA SER A 444 -3.43 24.38 -15.67
C SER A 444 -2.84 23.81 -14.37
N TYR A 445 -3.69 23.18 -13.53
CA TYR A 445 -3.25 22.44 -12.35
C TYR A 445 -2.76 21.03 -12.64
N CYS A 446 -2.84 20.55 -13.89
CA CYS A 446 -2.27 19.25 -14.24
C CYS A 446 -0.76 19.40 -14.34
N PRO A 447 0.03 18.83 -13.41
CA PRO A 447 1.47 18.86 -13.56
C PRO A 447 1.86 18.01 -14.76
N ASP A 448 2.99 18.35 -15.41
CA ASP A 448 3.56 17.45 -16.41
C ASP A 448 4.26 16.29 -15.70
N TRP A 449 3.45 15.44 -15.09
CA TRP A 449 3.83 14.32 -14.24
C TRP A 449 3.52 13.02 -14.97
N GLY A 450 4.35 12.72 -15.96
CA GLY A 450 4.42 11.43 -16.63
C GLY A 450 5.54 10.56 -16.08
N LEU A 451 5.69 9.36 -16.64
CA LEU A 451 6.75 8.43 -16.26
C LEU A 451 8.16 8.91 -16.63
N SER A 452 8.28 9.91 -17.50
CA SER A 452 9.56 10.51 -17.92
C SER A 452 9.88 11.82 -17.19
N SER A 453 9.00 12.29 -16.30
CA SER A 453 9.16 13.58 -15.65
C SER A 453 10.17 13.55 -14.51
N GLU A 454 10.85 14.67 -14.28
CA GLU A 454 11.74 14.85 -13.15
C GLU A 454 10.92 14.97 -11.85
N ARG A 455 11.15 14.07 -10.90
CA ARG A 455 10.39 13.98 -9.65
C ARG A 455 10.43 15.25 -8.81
N ARG A 456 11.55 15.97 -8.81
CA ARG A 456 11.69 17.22 -8.06
C ARG A 456 10.78 18.31 -8.62
N SER A 457 10.83 18.54 -9.93
CA SER A 457 9.95 19.49 -10.62
C SER A 457 8.48 19.15 -10.40
N VAL A 458 8.14 17.86 -10.46
CA VAL A 458 6.79 17.37 -10.19
C VAL A 458 6.34 17.68 -8.76
N HIS A 459 7.21 17.47 -7.77
CA HIS A 459 6.90 17.78 -6.37
C HIS A 459 6.67 19.28 -6.16
N GLU A 460 7.57 20.13 -6.67
CA GLU A 460 7.47 21.58 -6.58
C GLU A 460 6.19 22.10 -7.26
N GLN A 461 5.84 21.55 -8.43
CA GLN A 461 4.59 21.88 -9.12
C GLN A 461 3.35 21.40 -8.36
N SER A 462 3.39 20.18 -7.77
CA SER A 462 2.29 19.66 -6.96
C SER A 462 2.03 20.54 -5.72
N GLU A 463 3.08 20.98 -5.03
CA GLU A 463 2.96 21.88 -3.87
C GLU A 463 2.34 23.23 -4.27
N ALA A 464 2.83 23.83 -5.37
CA ALA A 464 2.28 25.09 -5.89
C ALA A 464 0.81 24.94 -6.30
N ASN A 465 0.42 23.80 -6.88
CA ASN A 465 -0.96 23.51 -7.24
C ASN A 465 -1.85 23.32 -6.00
N CYS A 466 -1.36 22.64 -4.97
CA CYS A 466 -2.07 22.49 -3.69
C CYS A 466 -2.35 23.86 -3.06
N GLU A 467 -1.35 24.74 -2.98
CA GLU A 467 -1.49 26.10 -2.42
C GLU A 467 -2.46 26.93 -3.26
N SER A 468 -2.29 26.95 -4.58
CA SER A 468 -3.14 27.72 -5.50
C SER A 468 -4.60 27.28 -5.45
N LEU A 469 -4.85 25.96 -5.46
CA LEU A 469 -6.21 25.41 -5.39
C LEU A 469 -6.85 25.67 -4.02
N ASN A 470 -6.06 25.57 -2.94
CA ASN A 470 -6.51 25.87 -1.60
C ASN A 470 -6.92 27.34 -1.45
N GLU A 471 -6.10 28.27 -1.93
CA GLU A 471 -6.43 29.69 -1.93
C GLU A 471 -7.66 29.99 -2.78
N ALA A 472 -7.78 29.38 -3.97
CA ALA A 472 -8.94 29.57 -4.85
C ALA A 472 -10.24 29.11 -4.19
N LEU A 473 -10.24 27.91 -3.59
CA LEU A 473 -11.39 27.35 -2.87
C LEU A 473 -11.86 28.26 -1.73
N VAL A 474 -10.93 28.83 -0.97
CA VAL A 474 -11.23 29.66 0.20
C VAL A 474 -11.64 31.08 -0.22
N LYS A 475 -10.96 31.66 -1.22
CA LYS A 475 -11.29 32.99 -1.78
C LYS A 475 -12.65 33.01 -2.46
N ALA A 476 -13.08 31.89 -3.04
CA ALA A 476 -14.40 31.78 -3.65
C ALA A 476 -15.54 32.06 -2.65
N GLN A 477 -15.31 31.82 -1.35
CA GLN A 477 -16.30 32.00 -0.29
C GLN A 477 -17.63 31.30 -0.63
N LEU A 478 -17.54 30.04 -1.09
CA LEU A 478 -18.69 29.20 -1.44
C LEU A 478 -18.85 28.08 -0.38
N PRO A 479 -19.61 28.32 0.71
CA PRO A 479 -19.86 27.32 1.74
C PRO A 479 -20.49 26.04 1.19
N ALA A 480 -21.35 26.15 0.18
CA ALA A 480 -22.00 25.01 -0.45
C ALA A 480 -20.98 24.07 -1.13
N ALA A 481 -19.99 24.64 -1.84
CA ALA A 481 -18.89 23.86 -2.41
C ALA A 481 -18.05 23.18 -1.32
N VAL A 482 -17.70 23.90 -0.24
CA VAL A 482 -16.94 23.32 0.89
C VAL A 482 -17.71 22.18 1.56
N ARG A 483 -19.03 22.32 1.73
CA ARG A 483 -19.91 21.26 2.24
C ARG A 483 -20.02 20.07 1.29
N ALA A 484 -20.07 20.30 -0.03
CA ALA A 484 -20.06 19.22 -1.02
C ALA A 484 -18.81 18.34 -0.89
N LEU A 485 -17.66 18.93 -0.53
CA LEU A 485 -16.41 18.22 -0.23
C LEU A 485 -16.39 17.48 1.12
N GLY A 486 -17.48 17.51 1.90
CA GLY A 486 -17.54 16.94 3.25
C GLY A 486 -16.76 17.73 4.30
N MET A 487 -16.42 18.99 4.00
CA MET A 487 -15.74 19.93 4.90
C MET A 487 -16.71 21.02 5.35
N SER A 488 -16.37 21.84 6.34
CA SER A 488 -17.19 22.95 6.84
C SER A 488 -16.42 24.25 6.84
N SER A 489 -17.02 25.34 6.35
CA SER A 489 -16.50 26.70 6.51
C SER A 489 -17.01 27.38 7.78
N ASP A 490 -17.89 26.73 8.53
CA ASP A 490 -18.59 27.31 9.67
C ASP A 490 -17.76 27.20 10.96
N LEU A 491 -16.96 28.23 11.23
CA LEU A 491 -16.34 28.39 12.56
C LEU A 491 -17.34 28.87 13.60
N VAL A 492 -18.41 29.57 13.21
CA VAL A 492 -19.33 30.22 14.15
C VAL A 492 -20.06 29.16 14.98
N SER A 493 -20.54 28.12 14.33
CA SER A 493 -21.28 27.03 14.98
C SER A 493 -20.38 25.96 15.61
N TYR A 494 -19.08 25.97 15.34
CA TYR A 494 -18.16 24.91 15.78
C TYR A 494 -16.80 25.47 16.23
N GLY A 495 -16.64 25.65 17.55
CA GLY A 495 -15.38 26.08 18.16
C GLY A 495 -14.24 25.04 18.13
N SER A 496 -14.54 23.79 17.77
CA SER A 496 -13.54 22.71 17.67
C SER A 496 -12.65 22.78 16.43
N PHE A 497 -13.00 23.59 15.43
CA PHE A 497 -12.17 23.79 14.25
C PHE A 497 -10.97 24.71 14.52
N TYR A 498 -9.92 24.53 13.73
CA TYR A 498 -8.72 25.36 13.78
C TYR A 498 -8.89 26.59 12.91
N GLU A 499 -8.80 27.79 13.50
CA GLU A 499 -8.70 29.01 12.70
C GLU A 499 -7.37 29.03 11.94
N SER A 500 -7.43 29.35 10.65
CA SER A 500 -6.25 29.39 9.79
C SER A 500 -5.51 30.72 9.92
N THR A 501 -4.29 30.67 10.46
CA THR A 501 -3.39 31.83 10.47
C THR A 501 -2.92 32.23 9.08
N HIS A 502 -2.89 31.29 8.12
CA HIS A 502 -2.55 31.56 6.73
C HIS A 502 -3.67 32.35 6.03
N TYR A 503 -4.93 31.96 6.23
CA TYR A 503 -6.07 32.70 5.65
C TYR A 503 -6.25 34.08 6.27
N ALA A 504 -5.98 34.22 7.57
CA ALA A 504 -5.95 35.53 8.23
C ALA A 504 -4.95 36.50 7.57
N LYS A 505 -3.77 36.01 7.14
CA LYS A 505 -2.78 36.80 6.39
C LYS A 505 -3.27 37.20 4.99
N LEU A 506 -4.11 36.38 4.37
CA LEU A 506 -4.79 36.68 3.11
C LEU A 506 -6.02 37.61 3.27
N GLY A 507 -6.29 38.10 4.48
CA GLY A 507 -7.43 38.98 4.78
C GLY A 507 -8.75 38.25 5.04
N LEU A 508 -8.74 36.91 5.05
CA LEU A 508 -9.91 36.07 5.31
C LEU A 508 -9.92 35.65 6.78
N LYS A 509 -10.60 36.44 7.61
CA LYS A 509 -10.75 36.19 9.06
C LYS A 509 -11.86 35.16 9.32
N ASN A 510 -11.76 34.45 10.45
CA ASN A 510 -12.77 33.48 10.89
C ASN A 510 -12.98 32.31 9.90
N MET A 511 -11.92 31.86 9.21
CA MET A 511 -11.98 30.71 8.32
C MET A 511 -11.28 29.49 8.92
N PRO A 512 -11.89 28.30 8.87
CA PRO A 512 -11.25 27.09 9.36
C PRO A 512 -10.11 26.69 8.44
N THR A 513 -9.13 25.97 8.97
CA THR A 513 -8.02 25.41 8.19
C THR A 513 -8.53 24.30 7.29
N LEU A 514 -8.45 24.52 5.97
CA LEU A 514 -8.70 23.52 4.94
C LEU A 514 -7.36 23.13 4.32
N GLU A 515 -7.13 21.86 4.03
CA GLU A 515 -5.85 21.36 3.50
C GLU A 515 -6.11 20.65 2.17
N ILE A 516 -5.58 21.17 1.07
CA ILE A 516 -5.43 20.38 -0.15
C ILE A 516 -4.12 19.59 0.02
N HIS A 517 -4.27 18.29 0.29
CA HIS A 517 -3.16 17.41 0.60
C HIS A 517 -2.39 16.97 -0.65
N ALA A 518 -3.10 16.77 -1.77
CA ALA A 518 -2.48 16.36 -3.01
C ALA A 518 -3.30 16.81 -4.22
N VAL A 519 -2.59 17.24 -5.26
CA VAL A 519 -3.12 17.49 -6.61
C VAL A 519 -2.21 16.74 -7.59
N ARG A 520 -2.70 15.60 -8.10
CA ARG A 520 -1.87 14.69 -8.92
C ARG A 520 -2.65 14.13 -10.10
N PRO A 521 -2.03 13.95 -11.27
CA PRO A 521 -2.71 13.36 -12.41
C PRO A 521 -2.77 11.84 -12.27
N ALA A 522 -3.71 11.19 -12.92
CA ALA A 522 -3.74 9.74 -13.12
C ALA A 522 -3.91 9.50 -14.61
N ARG A 523 -2.85 9.01 -15.27
CA ARG A 523 -2.83 8.74 -16.72
C ARG A 523 -3.07 7.26 -16.94
N ARG A 524 -4.18 6.90 -17.58
CA ARG A 524 -4.61 5.51 -17.72
C ARG A 524 -4.89 5.18 -19.17
N VAL A 525 -4.40 4.02 -19.60
CA VAL A 525 -4.72 3.45 -20.91
C VAL A 525 -5.94 2.57 -20.76
N LEU A 526 -7.06 3.01 -21.31
CA LEU A 526 -8.32 2.26 -21.31
C LEU A 526 -8.20 0.99 -22.16
N ALA A 527 -9.11 0.04 -21.97
CA ALA A 527 -9.12 -1.21 -22.73
C ALA A 527 -9.23 -1.02 -24.27
N ASN A 528 -9.75 0.13 -24.73
CA ASN A 528 -9.84 0.51 -26.14
C ASN A 528 -8.57 1.20 -26.68
N GLY A 529 -7.55 1.40 -25.85
CA GLY A 529 -6.29 2.07 -26.21
C GLY A 529 -6.29 3.59 -26.04
N GLU A 530 -7.42 4.21 -25.68
CA GLU A 530 -7.47 5.64 -25.38
C GLU A 530 -6.76 5.97 -24.07
N VAL A 531 -6.06 7.10 -24.03
CA VAL A 531 -5.42 7.59 -22.82
C VAL A 531 -6.35 8.58 -22.13
N ARG A 532 -6.82 8.24 -20.94
CA ARG A 532 -7.55 9.18 -20.08
C ARG A 532 -6.60 9.78 -19.06
N THR A 533 -6.71 11.09 -18.85
CA THR A 533 -6.01 11.78 -17.75
C THR A 533 -7.04 12.36 -16.79
N ASP A 534 -7.10 11.81 -15.59
CA ASP A 534 -7.88 12.37 -14.49
C ASP A 534 -6.98 13.22 -13.59
N LEU A 535 -7.52 14.27 -12.96
CA LEU A 535 -6.89 14.97 -11.85
C LEU A 535 -7.46 14.43 -10.54
N VAL A 536 -6.58 13.87 -9.71
CA VAL A 536 -6.91 13.38 -8.37
C VAL A 536 -6.59 14.49 -7.38
N VAL A 537 -7.63 14.99 -6.72
CA VAL A 537 -7.52 16.03 -5.67
C VAL A 537 -7.92 15.43 -4.34
N VAL A 538 -7.02 15.50 -3.37
CA VAL A 538 -7.26 15.02 -2.00
C VAL A 538 -7.36 16.25 -1.09
N ALA A 539 -8.54 16.48 -0.52
CA ALA A 539 -8.81 17.57 0.39
C ALA A 539 -9.16 17.02 1.78
N THR A 540 -8.64 17.65 2.84
CA THR A 540 -8.92 17.27 4.22
C THR A 540 -9.15 18.47 5.12
N GLN A 541 -9.88 18.25 6.20
CA GLN A 541 -10.09 19.22 7.27
C GLN A 541 -9.93 18.56 8.64
N ARG A 542 -9.36 19.32 9.57
CA ARG A 542 -9.05 18.91 10.95
C ARG A 542 -10.06 19.50 11.92
N ARG A 543 -10.57 18.67 12.84
CA ARG A 543 -11.48 19.05 13.94
C ARG A 543 -10.94 18.47 15.26
N ARG A 544 -10.92 19.27 16.32
CA ARG A 544 -10.49 18.80 17.66
C ARG A 544 -11.50 17.77 18.20
N GLY A 545 -10.96 16.63 18.62
CA GLY A 545 -11.70 15.57 19.30
C GLY A 545 -11.35 15.53 20.77
N TYR A 546 -12.38 15.40 21.61
CA TYR A 546 -12.25 15.19 23.05
C TYR A 546 -12.89 13.87 23.47
N PHE A 547 -12.28 13.17 24.43
CA PHE A 547 -12.84 11.95 25.02
C PHE A 547 -14.12 12.24 25.82
N SER A 548 -14.19 13.41 26.47
CA SER A 548 -15.42 13.87 27.12
C SER A 548 -16.42 14.41 26.10
N LEU A 549 -17.62 13.80 26.07
CA LEU A 549 -18.75 14.26 25.26
C LEU A 549 -19.24 15.66 25.68
N GLU A 550 -19.25 15.94 26.98
CA GLU A 550 -19.67 17.23 27.52
C GLU A 550 -18.71 18.32 27.08
N ARG A 551 -17.40 18.04 27.17
CA ARG A 551 -16.36 18.96 26.71
C ARG A 551 -16.43 19.18 25.20
N GLN A 552 -16.61 18.12 24.41
CA GLN A 552 -16.79 18.24 22.96
C GLN A 552 -17.94 19.20 22.62
N LYS A 553 -19.10 19.01 23.25
CA LYS A 553 -20.27 19.90 23.07
C LYS A 553 -20.00 21.33 23.55
N ALA A 554 -19.31 21.50 24.67
CA ALA A 554 -18.97 22.80 25.21
C ALA A 554 -18.03 23.59 24.29
N ILE A 555 -17.03 22.92 23.72
CA ILE A 555 -16.11 23.51 22.74
C ILE A 555 -16.81 23.78 21.42
N ASP A 556 -17.62 22.85 20.91
CA ASP A 556 -18.38 23.04 19.67
C ASP A 556 -19.34 24.24 19.78
N SER A 557 -20.09 24.33 20.87
CA SER A 557 -20.99 25.45 21.17
C SER A 557 -20.29 26.73 21.67
N ARG A 558 -18.96 26.71 21.78
CA ARG A 558 -18.11 27.82 22.28
C ARG A 558 -18.45 28.30 23.69
N THR A 559 -19.13 27.49 24.52
CA THR A 559 -19.26 27.76 25.96
C THR A 559 -17.93 27.56 26.68
N GLU A 560 -17.06 26.73 26.12
CA GLU A 560 -15.66 26.58 26.50
C GLU A 560 -14.80 26.92 25.27
N THR A 561 -13.62 27.51 25.47
CA THR A 561 -12.65 27.76 24.41
C THR A 561 -11.38 26.94 24.67
N PRO A 562 -10.78 26.31 23.65
CA PRO A 562 -9.51 25.61 23.81
C PRO A 562 -8.44 26.53 24.39
N ALA A 563 -7.67 26.05 25.37
CA ALA A 563 -6.65 26.85 26.04
C ALA A 563 -5.51 27.26 25.08
N ASP A 564 -5.14 26.36 24.16
CA ASP A 564 -4.15 26.60 23.11
C ASP A 564 -4.41 25.74 21.85
N GLY A 565 -3.48 25.74 20.89
CA GLY A 565 -3.56 24.95 19.65
C GLY A 565 -3.48 23.43 19.86
N ASN A 566 -2.93 22.99 21.00
CA ASN A 566 -2.70 21.59 21.35
C ASN A 566 -3.71 21.04 22.37
N ASP A 567 -4.69 21.86 22.78
CA ASP A 567 -5.77 21.44 23.67
C ASP A 567 -6.80 20.58 22.93
N TYR A 568 -6.46 19.30 22.74
CA TYR A 568 -7.32 18.23 22.22
C TYR A 568 -6.84 16.87 22.73
N ASP A 569 -7.75 15.89 22.78
CA ASP A 569 -7.39 14.51 23.14
C ASP A 569 -6.97 13.69 21.91
N PHE A 570 -7.64 13.91 20.78
CA PHE A 570 -7.33 13.30 19.50
C PHE A 570 -7.72 14.22 18.33
N MET A 571 -7.18 13.91 17.16
CA MET A 571 -7.49 14.64 15.93
C MET A 571 -8.54 13.92 15.09
N PHE A 572 -9.71 14.53 14.92
CA PHE A 572 -10.73 14.06 13.99
C PHE A 572 -10.54 14.72 12.61
N ARG A 573 -10.72 13.95 11.53
CA ARG A 573 -10.53 14.46 10.16
C ARG A 573 -11.68 14.10 9.26
N GLY A 574 -12.03 15.00 8.35
CA GLY A 574 -12.92 14.71 7.22
C GLY A 574 -12.34 15.26 5.92
N GLY A 575 -13.08 15.14 4.83
CA GLY A 575 -12.70 15.65 3.52
C GLY A 575 -13.14 14.73 2.39
N CYS A 576 -12.48 14.85 1.24
CA CYS A 576 -12.77 14.03 0.08
C CYS A 576 -11.57 13.72 -0.82
N THR A 577 -11.71 12.65 -1.59
CA THR A 577 -10.93 12.39 -2.80
C THR A 577 -11.82 12.67 -4.01
N LEU A 578 -11.39 13.57 -4.89
CA LEU A 578 -12.07 13.89 -6.15
C LEU A 578 -11.31 13.28 -7.33
N LEU A 579 -12.06 12.74 -8.29
CA LEU A 579 -11.51 12.36 -9.60
C LEU A 579 -12.18 13.22 -10.66
N ILE A 580 -11.39 14.04 -11.34
CA ILE A 580 -11.87 15.05 -12.28
C ILE A 580 -11.36 14.72 -13.68
N ASP A 581 -12.26 14.63 -14.65
CA ASP A 581 -11.90 14.44 -16.06
C ASP A 581 -11.23 15.72 -16.58
N LEU A 582 -9.97 15.68 -17.00
CA LEU A 582 -9.30 16.88 -17.52
C LEU A 582 -9.65 17.21 -18.97
N GLU A 583 -10.24 16.30 -19.73
CA GLU A 583 -10.69 16.55 -21.09
C GLU A 583 -12.01 17.31 -21.06
N LYS A 584 -12.97 16.80 -20.30
CA LYS A 584 -14.33 17.34 -20.18
C LYS A 584 -14.48 18.38 -19.07
N GLY A 585 -13.61 18.37 -18.06
CA GLY A 585 -13.67 19.28 -16.91
C GLY A 585 -14.73 18.92 -15.87
N ASN A 586 -15.38 17.76 -15.97
CA ASN A 586 -16.42 17.34 -15.05
C ASN A 586 -15.88 16.43 -13.94
N ILE A 587 -16.51 16.49 -12.77
CA ILE A 587 -16.13 15.68 -11.61
C ILE A 587 -16.81 14.32 -11.75
N ARG A 588 -16.02 13.26 -11.86
CA ARG A 588 -16.52 11.92 -12.14
C ARG A 588 -16.95 11.20 -10.88
N PHE A 589 -16.15 11.34 -9.82
CA PHE A 589 -16.37 10.69 -8.54
C PHE A 589 -16.00 11.62 -7.38
N ILE A 590 -16.79 11.54 -6.32
CA ILE A 590 -16.51 12.17 -5.03
C ILE A 590 -16.55 11.13 -3.91
N VAL A 591 -15.40 10.84 -3.33
CA VAL A 591 -15.27 9.90 -2.20
C VAL A 591 -15.12 10.73 -0.93
N ARG A 592 -16.23 10.90 -0.19
CA ARG A 592 -16.31 11.86 0.94
C ARG A 592 -16.36 11.18 2.30
N LYS A 593 -15.78 11.85 3.29
CA LYS A 593 -15.88 11.56 4.73
C LYS A 593 -16.24 12.86 5.45
N ASP A 594 -17.48 13.00 5.88
CA ASP A 594 -17.95 14.29 6.44
C ASP A 594 -17.30 14.58 7.80
N VAL A 595 -16.66 15.74 7.92
CA VAL A 595 -16.04 16.22 9.17
C VAL A 595 -17.05 16.51 10.29
N LEU A 596 -18.34 16.63 9.94
CA LEU A 596 -19.44 16.82 10.89
C LEU A 596 -20.18 15.52 11.25
N ASP A 597 -19.71 14.37 10.77
CA ASP A 597 -20.30 13.08 11.10
C ASP A 597 -20.03 12.71 12.57
N GLU A 598 -21.02 12.96 13.42
CA GLU A 598 -20.99 12.67 14.85
C GLU A 598 -20.95 11.17 15.15
N GLN A 599 -21.52 10.31 14.28
CA GLN A 599 -21.43 8.86 14.46
C GLN A 599 -20.01 8.37 14.23
N ARG A 600 -19.36 8.89 13.18
CA ARG A 600 -17.94 8.60 12.89
C ARG A 600 -17.02 9.13 13.97
N MET A 601 -17.26 10.35 14.48
CA MET A 601 -16.50 10.89 15.61
C MET A 601 -16.68 10.02 16.86
N ALA A 602 -17.89 9.56 17.16
CA ALA A 602 -18.15 8.67 18.29
C ALA A 602 -17.45 7.31 18.13
N ALA A 603 -17.46 6.73 16.93
CA ALA A 603 -16.77 5.47 16.64
C ALA A 603 -15.24 5.61 16.78
N HIS A 604 -14.65 6.68 16.24
CA HIS A 604 -13.23 6.99 16.39
C HIS A 604 -12.86 7.16 17.88
N ARG A 605 -13.65 7.94 18.64
CA ARG A 605 -13.46 8.08 20.09
C ARG A 605 -13.49 6.73 20.82
N ALA A 606 -14.49 5.89 20.52
CA ALA A 606 -14.63 4.58 21.15
C ALA A 606 -13.44 3.65 20.83
N TYR A 607 -12.93 3.72 19.60
CA TYR A 607 -11.76 2.96 19.18
C TYR A 607 -10.49 3.40 19.91
N LEU A 608 -10.24 4.70 20.06
CA LEU A 608 -9.07 5.18 20.80
C LEU A 608 -9.11 4.85 22.29
N LEU A 609 -10.30 4.81 22.89
CA LEU A 609 -10.47 4.47 24.30
C LEU A 609 -10.33 2.98 24.59
N ASN A 610 -10.79 2.12 23.68
CA ASN A 610 -10.99 0.68 23.97
C ASN A 610 -10.33 -0.28 22.96
N GLY A 611 -9.89 0.21 21.80
CA GLY A 611 -9.50 -0.61 20.65
C GLY A 611 -8.02 -0.60 20.31
N LEU A 612 -7.21 0.25 20.94
CA LEU A 612 -5.76 0.26 20.79
C LEU A 612 -5.10 -0.64 21.85
N THR A 613 -4.11 -1.43 21.43
CA THR A 613 -3.25 -2.15 22.38
C THR A 613 -2.44 -1.17 23.23
N PRO A 614 -2.09 -1.49 24.49
CA PRO A 614 -1.34 -0.59 25.37
C PRO A 614 -0.01 -0.08 24.79
N SER A 615 0.70 -0.90 23.99
CA SER A 615 1.93 -0.53 23.30
C SER A 615 1.72 0.59 22.26
N LEU A 616 0.75 0.41 21.36
CA LEU A 616 0.33 1.43 20.39
C LEU A 616 -0.21 2.70 21.08
N GLN A 617 -0.97 2.54 22.17
CA GLN A 617 -1.48 3.68 22.93
C GLN A 617 -0.33 4.56 23.49
N GLY A 618 0.75 3.96 23.97
CA GLY A 618 1.94 4.69 24.44
C GLY A 618 2.68 5.45 23.34
N VAL A 619 2.70 4.93 22.11
CA VAL A 619 3.35 5.57 20.95
C VAL A 619 2.58 6.80 20.49
N TYR A 620 1.25 6.68 20.34
CA TYR A 620 0.41 7.76 19.83
C TYR A 620 0.09 8.84 20.87
N PHE A 621 -0.08 8.48 22.14
CA PHE A 621 -0.47 9.43 23.20
C PHE A 621 0.67 9.84 24.15
N GLY A 622 1.87 9.25 23.99
CA GLY A 622 3.06 9.62 24.76
C GLY A 622 3.62 10.99 24.39
N SER A 623 4.58 11.50 25.19
CA SER A 623 5.22 12.81 24.99
C SER A 623 5.84 13.00 23.60
N ARG A 624 6.35 11.92 22.98
CA ARG A 624 6.84 11.94 21.58
C ARG A 624 5.73 12.08 20.54
N GLY A 625 4.56 11.47 20.75
CA GLY A 625 3.39 11.61 19.86
C GLY A 625 2.84 13.04 19.86
N LYS A 626 2.96 13.76 20.99
CA LYS A 626 2.55 15.17 21.14
C LYS A 626 3.56 16.18 20.57
N GLU A 627 4.86 15.85 20.51
CA GLU A 627 5.89 16.72 19.90
C GLU A 627 5.81 16.75 18.37
N HIS A 628 5.28 15.68 17.75
CA HIS A 628 4.99 15.66 16.32
C HIS A 628 3.58 16.23 16.07
N ALA A 629 3.49 17.40 15.44
CA ALA A 629 2.22 18.00 14.98
C ALA A 629 1.41 17.12 14.01
N GLU A 630 1.94 15.95 13.64
CA GLU A 630 1.35 14.93 12.76
C GLU A 630 1.32 13.52 13.36
N GLY A 631 1.74 13.31 14.62
CA GLY A 631 1.49 12.07 15.38
C GLY A 631 2.29 10.81 15.02
N LEU A 632 3.44 10.90 14.33
CA LEU A 632 4.12 9.73 13.72
C LEU A 632 5.47 9.36 14.36
N ALA A 633 5.53 9.06 15.66
CA ALA A 633 6.76 8.52 16.24
C ALA A 633 6.87 7.00 15.99
N GLU A 634 7.39 6.60 14.83
CA GLU A 634 7.74 5.20 14.46
C GLU A 634 6.63 4.14 14.67
N PRO A 635 5.44 4.27 14.04
CA PRO A 635 4.32 3.35 14.27
C PRO A 635 4.62 1.90 13.85
N PHE A 636 5.39 1.70 12.77
CA PHE A 636 5.70 0.37 12.22
C PHE A 636 6.73 -0.41 13.06
N ALA A 637 7.64 0.30 13.74
CA ALA A 637 8.65 -0.34 14.58
C ALA A 637 8.03 -1.18 15.70
N PHE A 638 6.92 -0.71 16.29
CA PHE A 638 6.19 -1.43 17.34
C PHE A 638 5.16 -2.41 16.79
N LEU A 639 4.57 -2.10 15.63
CA LEU A 639 3.66 -3.01 14.96
C LEU A 639 4.38 -4.31 14.60
N HIS A 640 5.58 -4.23 14.02
CA HIS A 640 6.32 -5.41 13.54
C HIS A 640 7.16 -6.09 14.62
N ARG A 641 7.20 -5.54 15.84
CA ARG A 641 7.97 -6.12 16.93
C ARG A 641 7.26 -7.37 17.45
N ILE A 642 7.98 -8.48 17.48
CA ILE A 642 7.50 -9.75 18.02
C ILE A 642 7.28 -9.60 19.53
N ASP A 643 6.14 -10.08 20.04
CA ASP A 643 5.89 -10.18 21.47
C ASP A 643 6.85 -11.24 22.05
N ASP A 644 7.77 -10.83 22.94
CA ASP A 644 8.82 -11.68 23.53
C ASP A 644 8.25 -12.94 24.25
N SER A 645 6.94 -13.00 24.50
CA SER A 645 6.25 -14.13 25.12
C SER A 645 6.12 -15.37 24.23
N LEU A 646 6.37 -15.27 22.92
CA LEU A 646 6.39 -16.40 21.98
C LEU A 646 7.79 -17.00 21.76
N LEU A 647 8.83 -16.39 22.34
CA LEU A 647 10.22 -16.82 22.22
C LEU A 647 10.80 -17.42 23.52
N SER A 648 9.99 -17.55 24.58
CA SER A 648 10.38 -18.12 25.88
C SER A 648 10.03 -19.59 26.03
#